data_AF-A0A8C4Q0Q2-F1
#
_entry.id   AF-A0A8C4Q0Q2-F1
#
_cell.length_a   1.000
_cell.length_b   1.000
_cell.length_c   1.000
_cell.angle_alpha   90.00
_cell.angle_beta   90.00
_cell.angle_gamma   90.00
#
_symmetry.space_group_name_H-M   'P 1'
#
loop_
_entity.id
_entity.type
_entity.pdbx_description
1 polymer ?
#
loop_
_entity_poly.entity_id
_entity_poly.type
_entity_poly.pdbx_seq_one_letter_code
_entity_poly.pdbx_strand_id
1 'polypeptide(L)'
;MLRPRCAASPPGSPVCPSRKRSRLVQAATVDGRLADTQGQDGSPGASASTNQQAPVNCRVMEGENPRSETLAALGGHANGLTKTGAGGLGSSKPGAAKKLVIKNFKDTPKLPESYPTDTWHNLQEAVRAIQMSTSIRYNLEDLYQAVENLCSYKISATLYKQLRQVCEEHIRAQIDQFAGDTMDSLLFLKHIDQCWQDHCRQMIMIRSIFLFLDRTYVLQNSMLPSIWDMGLELFRLHVLGERQVRLRTLDGLLLLIQHERSGDSVPRSLLRSLLSMLADLQIYHECFEQRFLEETTRLYAAEGQRRMQECEVPEYLHHVNRRLEEESDRIITYLDQSTQKPLIATVEKQLLGEHLTAILQKGLNQLLDENRIEELSLLYQLFSRVKGGLQTLLHHWSEYIKVFGTTIVVNPEKDRTMVQELLDFKDKVDHVVEICFQRSDRFVIAMKEACETFINKRLNKPAELIAKYVDTKLKAGNKEATDEELERLLDKIMIIFRFIHGKDVFEAFYKKDLAKRLLVGKSASVDAEKSMLSKLKHECGGAFTSKLEGMFKDMELSKDIMIHFKQYVQNQSEPCSIELTVNILTMGYWPTYTPMEVHLPSEMVKLQEVFKTFYLGKHSGRKLQWQPSLGHCVLRAEFPEERKELQVSLFQTLVLLMFNEGDDFSLDEVRTATGIGYLKKLWTDSDATWWTRVCDKEELIQFW
;
A
#
# COMPACT_ATOMS: atom_id res chain seq x y z
N MET A 1 10.38 -34.94 -43.55
CA MET A 1 10.26 -36.38 -43.21
C MET A 1 10.99 -36.64 -41.90
N LEU A 2 10.43 -37.54 -41.06
CA LEU A 2 11.11 -38.38 -40.06
C LEU A 2 12.00 -37.77 -38.94
N ARG A 3 11.39 -37.62 -37.75
CA ARG A 3 11.86 -38.26 -36.48
C ARG A 3 11.60 -39.79 -36.60
N PRO A 4 12.16 -40.76 -35.80
CA PRO A 4 12.18 -40.72 -34.32
C PRO A 4 13.20 -41.64 -33.54
N ARG A 5 12.95 -41.76 -32.22
CA ARG A 5 13.28 -42.80 -31.19
C ARG A 5 14.13 -42.25 -30.04
N CYS A 6 13.75 -42.23 -28.75
CA CYS A 6 12.85 -43.01 -27.86
C CYS A 6 13.41 -44.32 -27.29
N ALA A 7 13.72 -44.32 -25.96
CA ALA A 7 13.57 -45.37 -24.94
C ALA A 7 14.48 -45.05 -23.71
N ALA A 8 14.24 -45.45 -22.46
CA ALA A 8 13.03 -45.78 -21.69
C ALA A 8 13.39 -45.90 -20.18
N SER A 9 12.46 -45.62 -19.26
CA SER A 9 12.57 -45.96 -17.80
C SER A 9 12.35 -47.47 -17.57
N PRO A 10 12.64 -48.07 -16.38
CA PRO A 10 11.69 -48.08 -15.23
C PRO A 10 12.38 -48.33 -13.84
N PRO A 11 11.75 -48.91 -12.78
CA PRO A 11 10.59 -48.46 -11.98
C PRO A 11 10.85 -48.46 -10.43
N GLY A 12 9.87 -48.01 -9.62
CA GLY A 12 9.76 -48.47 -8.21
C GLY A 12 8.97 -47.56 -7.24
N SER A 13 7.71 -47.91 -6.94
CA SER A 13 6.87 -47.26 -5.91
C SER A 13 6.21 -48.30 -4.97
N PRO A 14 5.84 -47.92 -3.74
CA PRO A 14 4.48 -48.19 -3.23
C PRO A 14 3.89 -46.94 -2.50
N VAL A 15 2.69 -46.40 -2.76
CA VAL A 15 1.30 -46.92 -2.72
C VAL A 15 0.61 -46.85 -1.33
N CYS A 16 -0.12 -45.73 -1.11
CA CYS A 16 -1.46 -45.58 -0.49
C CYS A 16 -1.69 -45.93 1.02
N PRO A 17 -2.80 -45.46 1.68
CA PRO A 17 -4.08 -45.04 1.10
C PRO A 17 -4.76 -43.74 1.60
N SER A 18 -5.83 -43.38 0.87
CA SER A 18 -6.75 -42.25 1.05
C SER A 18 -7.82 -42.41 2.15
N ARG A 19 -8.39 -41.29 2.63
CA ARG A 19 -9.73 -41.26 3.27
C ARG A 19 -10.68 -40.25 2.59
N LYS A 20 -11.97 -40.58 2.51
CA LYS A 20 -13.03 -39.82 1.83
C LYS A 20 -13.93 -39.07 2.84
N ARG A 21 -14.41 -37.89 2.40
CA ARG A 21 -15.73 -37.23 2.62
C ARG A 21 -16.43 -37.35 3.99
N SER A 22 -16.88 -36.20 4.48
CA SER A 22 -18.26 -36.00 4.95
C SER A 22 -18.78 -34.60 4.57
N ARG A 23 -20.10 -34.48 4.33
CA ARG A 23 -20.85 -33.23 4.09
C ARG A 23 -21.90 -33.09 5.20
N LEU A 24 -22.02 -31.90 5.79
CA LEU A 24 -23.25 -31.27 6.30
C LEU A 24 -23.15 -29.80 5.85
N VAL A 25 -24.11 -29.12 5.23
CA VAL A 25 -25.59 -29.17 5.29
C VAL A 25 -26.16 -28.88 6.67
N GLN A 26 -26.38 -27.59 6.93
CA GLN A 26 -27.61 -27.14 7.56
C GLN A 26 -28.00 -25.77 7.01
N ALA A 27 -29.28 -25.61 6.68
CA ALA A 27 -29.87 -24.35 6.23
C ALA A 27 -30.72 -23.77 7.37
N ALA A 28 -30.81 -22.44 7.42
CA ALA A 28 -31.80 -21.74 8.23
C ALA A 28 -32.22 -20.46 7.49
N THR A 29 -33.24 -20.58 6.65
CA THR A 29 -34.07 -19.48 6.18
C THR A 29 -34.93 -18.97 7.34
N VAL A 30 -35.15 -17.66 7.48
CA VAL A 30 -36.46 -17.03 7.75
C VAL A 30 -36.39 -15.57 7.28
N ASP A 31 -37.50 -15.09 6.70
CA ASP A 31 -37.83 -13.73 6.27
C ASP A 31 -37.59 -12.65 7.38
N GLY A 32 -37.41 -11.36 7.11
CA GLY A 32 -37.70 -10.58 5.91
C GLY A 32 -38.78 -9.53 6.19
N ARG A 33 -38.53 -8.25 5.83
CA ARG A 33 -39.56 -7.25 5.48
C ARG A 33 -38.94 -5.94 4.99
N LEU A 34 -39.48 -5.47 3.86
CA LEU A 34 -39.35 -4.10 3.37
C LEU A 34 -40.21 -3.16 4.21
N ALA A 35 -39.76 -1.92 4.37
CA ALA A 35 -40.64 -0.74 4.50
C ALA A 35 -39.86 0.51 4.07
N ASP A 36 -40.29 1.14 2.97
CA ASP A 36 -39.90 2.50 2.64
C ASP A 36 -40.45 3.49 3.65
N THR A 37 -39.68 4.53 3.99
CA THR A 37 -40.26 5.86 4.17
C THR A 37 -39.29 6.99 3.81
N GLN A 38 -39.86 8.03 3.22
CA GLN A 38 -39.19 9.22 2.70
C GLN A 38 -38.87 10.22 3.83
N GLY A 39 -38.02 11.23 3.56
CA GLY A 39 -38.21 12.56 4.15
C GLY A 39 -37.00 13.28 4.74
N GLN A 40 -36.28 14.00 3.86
CA GLN A 40 -35.88 15.41 4.04
C GLN A 40 -35.00 15.94 5.20
N ASP A 41 -34.03 16.74 4.74
CA ASP A 41 -33.54 18.02 5.26
C ASP A 41 -32.42 18.09 6.32
N GLY A 42 -31.51 19.06 6.10
CA GLY A 42 -30.69 19.68 7.15
C GLY A 42 -29.17 19.56 7.05
N SER A 43 -28.54 20.28 6.11
CA SER A 43 -27.24 20.93 6.39
C SER A 43 -27.55 22.29 7.04
N PRO A 44 -26.76 22.80 8.03
CA PRO A 44 -25.49 23.44 7.64
C PRO A 44 -24.35 23.45 8.70
N GLY A 45 -23.17 23.86 8.25
CA GLY A 45 -22.44 25.00 8.84
C GLY A 45 -21.74 24.82 10.19
N ALA A 46 -20.40 24.81 10.17
CA ALA A 46 -19.57 24.90 11.38
C ALA A 46 -19.33 26.36 11.82
N SER A 47 -19.24 26.60 13.13
CA SER A 47 -18.44 27.70 13.69
C SER A 47 -17.95 27.40 15.13
N ALA A 48 -16.71 27.81 15.38
CA ALA A 48 -15.87 27.52 16.54
C ALA A 48 -16.42 27.94 17.92
N SER A 49 -15.94 27.29 19.00
CA SER A 49 -14.90 27.87 19.91
C SER A 49 -14.78 27.16 21.27
N THR A 50 -13.53 27.02 21.75
CA THR A 50 -13.11 26.81 23.17
C THR A 50 -13.53 25.53 23.89
N ASN A 51 -12.55 24.73 24.33
CA ASN A 51 -12.75 23.70 25.35
C ASN A 51 -11.52 23.66 26.27
N GLN A 52 -11.72 23.91 27.58
CA GLN A 52 -10.69 23.74 28.62
C GLN A 52 -10.93 22.43 29.37
N GLN A 53 -9.86 21.75 29.76
CA GLN A 53 -9.88 20.42 30.38
C GLN A 53 -9.96 20.48 31.90
N ALA A 54 -10.83 19.65 32.50
CA ALA A 54 -10.65 19.09 33.83
C ALA A 54 -11.42 17.75 33.92
N PRO A 55 -10.81 16.63 34.33
CA PRO A 55 -11.44 15.30 34.25
C PRO A 55 -12.27 14.94 35.50
N VAL A 56 -13.34 14.16 35.27
CA VAL A 56 -14.17 13.51 36.30
C VAL A 56 -13.86 12.00 36.36
N ASN A 57 -14.13 11.39 37.51
CA ASN A 57 -13.58 10.11 37.94
C ASN A 57 -14.50 8.88 37.71
N CYS A 58 -13.89 7.69 37.69
CA CYS A 58 -14.47 6.33 37.88
C CYS A 58 -15.55 5.75 36.94
N ARG A 59 -15.27 4.56 36.34
CA ARG A 59 -15.88 3.24 36.70
C ARG A 59 -15.65 2.12 35.66
N VAL A 60 -15.12 0.97 36.10
CA VAL A 60 -15.40 -0.40 35.59
C VAL A 60 -15.22 -1.36 36.80
N MET A 61 -16.30 -1.75 37.47
CA MET A 61 -16.92 -3.11 37.52
C MET A 61 -16.13 -4.21 38.26
N GLU A 62 -16.80 -4.77 39.27
CA GLU A 62 -16.42 -5.92 40.08
C GLU A 62 -17.00 -7.24 39.53
N GLY A 63 -16.50 -8.38 40.03
CA GLY A 63 -17.10 -9.71 39.88
C GLY A 63 -17.14 -10.43 41.24
N GLU A 64 -18.21 -11.18 41.50
CA GLU A 64 -18.71 -11.50 42.85
C GLU A 64 -18.14 -12.78 43.50
N ASN A 65 -18.21 -12.85 44.85
CA ASN A 65 -18.67 -14.04 45.59
C ASN A 65 -19.17 -13.63 47.01
N PRO A 66 -19.90 -14.45 47.80
CA PRO A 66 -21.25 -14.04 48.21
C PRO A 66 -21.52 -14.07 49.73
N ARG A 67 -22.65 -13.45 50.16
CA ARG A 67 -23.59 -13.82 51.27
C ARG A 67 -23.00 -14.36 52.61
N SER A 68 -23.47 -14.07 53.84
CA SER A 68 -24.46 -13.16 54.47
C SER A 68 -24.32 -13.41 56.02
N GLU A 69 -25.06 -12.89 57.00
CA GLU A 69 -26.25 -12.02 57.05
C GLU A 69 -26.29 -11.22 58.39
N THR A 70 -27.27 -10.34 58.54
CA THR A 70 -27.65 -9.55 59.72
C THR A 70 -28.07 -10.35 60.96
N LEU A 71 -27.74 -9.89 62.19
CA LEU A 71 -28.71 -9.40 63.21
C LEU A 71 -28.08 -9.04 64.56
N ALA A 72 -28.83 -8.28 65.37
CA ALA A 72 -28.38 -7.69 66.63
C ALA A 72 -29.22 -8.11 67.85
N ALA A 73 -28.55 -8.10 69.01
CA ALA A 73 -29.07 -7.84 70.36
C ALA A 73 -29.97 -8.87 71.09
N LEU A 74 -29.90 -8.79 72.44
CA LEU A 74 -30.49 -9.59 73.53
C LEU A 74 -29.57 -10.72 74.04
N GLY A 75 -29.35 -10.92 75.36
CA GLY A 75 -29.72 -10.10 76.52
C GLY A 75 -29.70 -10.88 77.85
N GLY A 76 -28.69 -10.63 78.70
CA GLY A 76 -28.70 -10.80 80.18
C GLY A 76 -28.90 -12.19 80.83
N HIS A 77 -28.03 -12.53 81.79
CA HIS A 77 -28.42 -12.70 83.21
C HIS A 77 -27.18 -12.69 84.13
N ALA A 78 -27.37 -12.59 85.45
CA ALA A 78 -26.41 -12.00 86.39
C ALA A 78 -26.19 -12.82 87.69
N ASN A 79 -25.13 -12.47 88.45
CA ASN A 79 -25.08 -12.30 89.92
C ASN A 79 -23.62 -11.97 90.37
N GLY A 80 -23.34 -11.19 91.43
CA GLY A 80 -24.22 -10.61 92.45
C GLY A 80 -23.63 -9.37 93.18
N LEU A 81 -24.31 -8.96 94.26
CA LEU A 81 -24.27 -7.68 94.99
C LEU A 81 -22.97 -7.41 95.82
N THR A 82 -22.61 -6.19 96.26
CA THR A 82 -23.37 -5.29 97.18
C THR A 82 -23.02 -3.78 97.19
N LYS A 83 -24.05 -3.00 97.59
CA LYS A 83 -24.14 -1.59 98.09
C LYS A 83 -23.02 -1.17 99.08
N THR A 84 -22.75 0.11 99.45
CA THR A 84 -23.52 1.39 99.52
C THR A 84 -22.61 2.62 99.31
N GLY A 85 -23.16 3.85 99.17
CA GLY A 85 -22.42 5.11 99.47
C GLY A 85 -22.87 6.33 98.66
N ALA A 86 -23.39 7.37 99.32
CA ALA A 86 -23.98 8.55 98.68
C ALA A 86 -23.01 9.73 98.47
N GLY A 87 -23.36 10.65 97.54
CA GLY A 87 -23.06 12.08 97.68
C GLY A 87 -22.34 12.77 96.52
N GLY A 88 -22.89 13.91 96.06
CA GLY A 88 -22.15 14.96 95.35
C GLY A 88 -22.47 15.13 93.86
N LEU A 89 -23.30 16.14 93.52
CA LEU A 89 -23.35 16.69 92.16
C LEU A 89 -22.10 17.53 91.87
N GLY A 90 -21.56 17.42 90.65
CA GLY A 90 -20.53 18.32 90.12
C GLY A 90 -20.70 18.45 88.60
N SER A 91 -20.95 19.67 88.11
CA SER A 91 -21.26 19.93 86.70
C SER A 91 -20.04 19.83 85.79
N SER A 92 -20.22 19.28 84.59
CA SER A 92 -19.27 19.46 83.48
C SER A 92 -19.97 19.38 82.11
N LYS A 93 -19.41 20.12 81.14
CA LYS A 93 -20.05 20.51 79.87
C LYS A 93 -20.25 19.32 78.89
N PRO A 94 -21.28 19.37 78.01
CA PRO A 94 -21.39 18.44 76.90
C PRO A 94 -20.28 18.68 75.87
N GLY A 95 -19.61 17.61 75.41
CA GLY A 95 -18.60 17.66 74.34
C GLY A 95 -17.20 17.14 74.71
N ALA A 96 -16.89 16.97 75.99
CA ALA A 96 -15.64 16.30 76.38
C ALA A 96 -15.80 14.77 76.32
N ALA A 97 -14.89 14.08 75.62
CA ALA A 97 -14.82 12.62 75.65
C ALA A 97 -14.63 12.15 77.10
N LYS A 98 -15.50 11.25 77.57
CA LYS A 98 -15.45 10.72 78.96
C LYS A 98 -14.13 9.97 79.17
N LYS A 99 -13.19 10.58 79.90
CA LYS A 99 -11.95 9.93 80.32
C LYS A 99 -12.28 8.77 81.25
N LEU A 100 -12.06 7.54 80.79
CA LEU A 100 -12.14 6.34 81.60
C LEU A 100 -10.87 6.25 82.48
N VAL A 101 -11.06 6.02 83.77
CA VAL A 101 -9.96 5.80 84.73
C VAL A 101 -10.01 4.34 85.17
N ILE A 102 -8.97 3.59 84.84
CA ILE A 102 -8.83 2.19 85.26
C ILE A 102 -8.54 2.16 86.76
N LYS A 103 -9.52 1.73 87.55
CA LYS A 103 -9.33 1.55 89.00
C LYS A 103 -8.33 0.41 89.26
N ASN A 104 -7.45 0.60 90.24
CA ASN A 104 -6.38 -0.34 90.62
C ASN A 104 -5.29 -0.58 89.55
N PHE A 105 -5.07 0.36 88.62
CA PHE A 105 -3.90 0.34 87.74
C PHE A 105 -2.62 0.67 88.53
N LYS A 106 -2.04 -0.34 89.19
CA LYS A 106 -0.79 -0.25 89.93
C LYS A 106 0.40 -0.37 88.98
N ASP A 107 0.92 0.80 88.60
CA ASP A 107 2.06 1.04 87.72
C ASP A 107 1.93 0.54 86.28
N THR A 108 2.42 1.35 85.34
CA THR A 108 2.66 0.89 83.97
C THR A 108 3.81 -0.12 84.01
N PRO A 109 3.68 -1.31 83.39
CA PRO A 109 4.82 -2.21 83.25
C PRO A 109 5.90 -1.51 82.43
N LYS A 110 7.00 -1.14 83.10
CA LYS A 110 8.20 -0.63 82.44
C LYS A 110 8.96 -1.81 81.86
N LEU A 111 9.28 -1.74 80.58
CA LEU A 111 10.22 -2.69 79.98
C LEU A 111 11.58 -2.62 80.68
N PRO A 112 12.35 -3.72 80.71
CA PRO A 112 13.76 -3.67 81.06
C PRO A 112 14.50 -2.67 80.18
N GLU A 113 15.42 -1.88 80.75
CA GLU A 113 16.20 -0.89 79.99
C GLU A 113 17.08 -1.54 78.90
N SER A 114 17.40 -2.83 79.04
CA SER A 114 18.12 -3.60 78.01
C SER A 114 17.26 -4.01 76.81
N TYR A 115 15.92 -4.10 76.97
CA TYR A 115 15.03 -4.67 75.96
C TYR A 115 15.17 -4.07 74.55
N PRO A 116 15.30 -2.73 74.36
CA PRO A 116 15.54 -2.16 73.04
C PRO A 116 16.87 -2.61 72.41
N THR A 117 17.91 -2.74 73.23
CA THR A 117 19.27 -3.12 72.81
C THR A 117 19.35 -4.61 72.47
N ASP A 118 18.77 -5.46 73.33
CA ASP A 118 18.73 -6.91 73.15
C ASP A 118 17.88 -7.30 71.94
N THR A 119 16.73 -6.62 71.77
CA THR A 119 15.84 -6.84 70.62
C THR A 119 16.48 -6.34 69.32
N TRP A 120 17.17 -5.19 69.35
CA TRP A 120 17.97 -4.74 68.20
C TRP A 120 19.10 -5.73 67.85
N HIS A 121 19.77 -6.33 68.85
CA HIS A 121 20.81 -7.33 68.59
C HIS A 121 20.26 -8.55 67.84
N ASN A 122 19.13 -9.11 68.29
CA ASN A 122 18.45 -10.22 67.60
C ASN A 122 18.06 -9.86 66.15
N LEU A 123 17.54 -8.63 65.93
CA LEU A 123 17.20 -8.12 64.59
C LEU A 123 18.45 -7.93 63.72
N GLN A 124 19.53 -7.39 64.27
CA GLN A 124 20.80 -7.21 63.57
C GLN A 124 21.43 -8.54 63.16
N GLU A 125 21.40 -9.55 64.04
CA GLU A 125 21.84 -10.91 63.69
C GLU A 125 20.96 -11.54 62.61
N ALA A 126 19.64 -11.34 62.65
CA ALA A 126 18.75 -11.81 61.59
C ALA A 126 19.05 -11.16 60.24
N VAL A 127 19.24 -9.83 60.20
CA VAL A 127 19.64 -9.10 58.98
C VAL A 127 20.99 -9.58 58.45
N ARG A 128 21.99 -9.75 59.31
CA ARG A 128 23.30 -10.31 58.92
C ARG A 128 23.20 -11.74 58.44
N ALA A 129 22.35 -12.56 59.05
CA ALA A 129 22.14 -13.94 58.63
C ALA A 129 21.59 -14.00 57.19
N ILE A 130 20.59 -13.17 56.89
CA ILE A 130 20.02 -12.99 55.54
C ILE A 130 21.09 -12.54 54.53
N GLN A 131 21.86 -11.51 54.89
CA GLN A 131 22.93 -10.96 54.04
C GLN A 131 24.06 -11.94 53.73
N MET A 132 24.37 -12.85 54.66
CA MET A 132 25.36 -13.92 54.46
C MET A 132 24.75 -15.20 53.84
N SER A 133 23.47 -15.18 53.44
CA SER A 133 22.73 -16.36 52.94
C SER A 133 22.77 -17.56 53.91
N THR A 134 22.68 -17.27 55.21
CA THR A 134 22.69 -18.25 56.31
C THR A 134 21.33 -18.34 57.01
N SER A 135 21.05 -19.46 57.70
CA SER A 135 19.77 -19.69 58.38
C SER A 135 19.55 -18.75 59.56
N ILE A 136 18.44 -18.02 59.55
CA ILE A 136 17.98 -17.19 60.68
C ILE A 136 17.67 -18.10 61.89
N ARG A 137 18.16 -17.74 63.09
CA ARG A 137 17.92 -18.50 64.34
C ARG A 137 16.54 -18.28 64.96
N TYR A 138 15.86 -17.22 64.55
CA TYR A 138 14.60 -16.72 65.11
C TYR A 138 13.47 -16.87 64.08
N ASN A 139 12.23 -17.04 64.56
CA ASN A 139 11.04 -17.09 63.72
C ASN A 139 10.73 -15.71 63.12
N LEU A 140 10.26 -15.68 61.86
CA LEU A 140 9.96 -14.43 61.15
C LEU A 140 8.82 -13.63 61.81
N GLU A 141 7.81 -14.32 62.34
CA GLU A 141 6.70 -13.69 63.07
C GLU A 141 7.19 -13.01 64.36
N ASP A 142 8.04 -13.69 65.13
CA ASP A 142 8.61 -13.15 66.37
C ASP A 142 9.48 -11.90 66.08
N LEU A 143 10.24 -11.92 64.98
CA LEU A 143 11.03 -10.77 64.51
C LEU A 143 10.15 -9.61 64.02
N TYR A 144 9.02 -9.90 63.33
CA TYR A 144 8.05 -8.89 62.93
C TYR A 144 7.40 -8.23 64.16
N GLN A 145 6.92 -9.03 65.12
CA GLN A 145 6.35 -8.54 66.38
C GLN A 145 7.38 -7.75 67.21
N ALA A 146 8.65 -8.15 67.18
CA ALA A 146 9.73 -7.37 67.78
C ALA A 146 9.87 -5.97 67.15
N VAL A 147 9.79 -5.84 65.82
CA VAL A 147 9.79 -4.53 65.13
C VAL A 147 8.54 -3.71 65.48
N GLU A 148 7.35 -4.33 65.50
CA GLU A 148 6.09 -3.66 65.88
C GLU A 148 6.14 -3.10 67.32
N ASN A 149 6.63 -3.91 68.27
CA ASN A 149 6.83 -3.49 69.65
C ASN A 149 7.83 -2.32 69.73
N LEU A 150 9.02 -2.43 69.14
CA LEU A 150 10.03 -1.35 69.14
C LEU A 150 9.52 -0.04 68.51
N CYS A 151 8.71 -0.14 67.46
CA CYS A 151 8.06 1.03 66.84
C CYS A 151 7.03 1.67 67.78
N SER A 152 6.25 0.86 68.50
CA SER A 152 5.26 1.34 69.47
C SER A 152 5.89 2.12 70.64
N TYR A 153 7.15 1.82 70.99
CA TYR A 153 7.94 2.59 71.97
C TYR A 153 8.62 3.85 71.40
N LYS A 154 8.26 4.28 70.18
CA LYS A 154 8.78 5.47 69.48
C LYS A 154 10.27 5.42 69.12
N ILE A 155 10.85 4.22 69.00
CA ILE A 155 12.28 4.03 68.65
C ILE A 155 12.50 3.97 67.12
N SER A 156 11.43 4.04 66.32
CA SER A 156 11.42 3.87 64.85
C SER A 156 12.48 4.67 64.09
N ALA A 157 12.76 5.92 64.47
CA ALA A 157 13.76 6.77 63.83
C ALA A 157 15.19 6.21 63.98
N THR A 158 15.53 5.76 65.19
CA THR A 158 16.82 5.11 65.47
C THR A 158 16.89 3.76 64.77
N LEU A 159 15.81 2.98 64.81
CA LEU A 159 15.72 1.65 64.19
C LEU A 159 15.97 1.71 62.67
N TYR A 160 15.35 2.65 61.96
CA TYR A 160 15.58 2.87 60.53
C TYR A 160 17.03 3.24 60.24
N LYS A 161 17.62 4.17 61.02
CA LYS A 161 19.03 4.58 60.84
C LYS A 161 20.00 3.41 61.07
N GLN A 162 19.75 2.59 62.08
CA GLN A 162 20.56 1.40 62.39
C GLN A 162 20.43 0.32 61.30
N LEU A 163 19.22 0.09 60.78
CA LEU A 163 19.01 -0.81 59.64
C LEU A 163 19.75 -0.34 58.39
N ARG A 164 19.64 0.96 58.04
CA ARG A 164 20.39 1.56 56.92
C ARG A 164 21.89 1.35 57.07
N GLN A 165 22.44 1.55 58.27
CA GLN A 165 23.86 1.35 58.53
C GLN A 165 24.30 -0.10 58.32
N VAL A 166 23.54 -1.09 58.82
CA VAL A 166 23.88 -2.52 58.64
C VAL A 166 23.83 -2.93 57.16
N CYS A 167 22.86 -2.42 56.39
CA CYS A 167 22.83 -2.64 54.94
C CYS A 167 24.00 -1.94 54.23
N GLU A 168 24.34 -0.71 54.61
CA GLU A 168 25.45 0.04 54.03
C GLU A 168 26.82 -0.60 54.29
N GLU A 169 27.07 -1.09 55.51
CA GLU A 169 28.29 -1.83 55.87
C GLU A 169 28.46 -3.10 55.02
N HIS A 170 27.37 -3.88 54.84
CA HIS A 170 27.41 -5.09 54.03
C HIS A 170 27.68 -4.79 52.54
N ILE A 171 26.96 -3.84 51.95
CA ILE A 171 27.10 -3.50 50.51
C ILE A 171 28.50 -2.96 50.21
N ARG A 172 29.12 -2.19 51.11
CA ARG A 172 30.52 -1.75 50.95
C ARG A 172 31.49 -2.93 50.94
N ALA A 173 31.31 -3.93 51.80
CA ALA A 173 32.12 -5.14 51.81
C ALA A 173 31.94 -6.00 50.54
N GLN A 174 30.84 -5.83 49.79
CA GLN A 174 30.65 -6.47 48.48
C GLN A 174 31.44 -5.81 47.34
N ILE A 175 32.04 -4.61 47.53
CA ILE A 175 32.81 -3.94 46.45
C ILE A 175 34.12 -4.68 46.16
N ASP A 176 34.80 -5.20 47.19
CA ASP A 176 36.13 -5.80 47.07
C ASP A 176 36.16 -6.99 46.09
N GLN A 177 35.04 -7.71 45.92
CA GLN A 177 34.94 -8.82 44.95
C GLN A 177 35.01 -8.37 43.48
N PHE A 178 34.79 -7.08 43.20
CA PHE A 178 34.83 -6.49 41.86
C PHE A 178 36.16 -5.79 41.54
N ALA A 179 37.08 -5.69 42.51
CA ALA A 179 38.35 -4.97 42.38
C ALA A 179 39.42 -5.71 41.52
N GLY A 180 39.09 -6.90 40.98
CA GLY A 180 40.00 -7.70 40.15
C GLY A 180 40.00 -7.30 38.66
N ASP A 181 41.09 -6.72 38.17
CA ASP A 181 41.28 -6.32 36.76
C ASP A 181 41.37 -7.49 35.77
N THR A 182 41.63 -8.72 36.22
CA THR A 182 41.91 -9.88 35.37
C THR A 182 40.67 -10.70 34.95
N MET A 183 39.47 -10.27 35.31
CA MET A 183 38.24 -11.02 34.99
C MET A 183 37.71 -10.70 33.58
N ASP A 184 37.40 -11.74 32.82
CA ASP A 184 36.68 -11.65 31.54
C ASP A 184 35.36 -10.88 31.68
N SER A 185 34.99 -10.12 30.64
CA SER A 185 33.81 -9.25 30.64
C SER A 185 32.52 -10.02 30.88
N LEU A 186 32.33 -11.22 30.29
CA LEU A 186 31.12 -12.00 30.49
C LEU A 186 31.04 -12.58 31.90
N LEU A 187 32.16 -13.04 32.46
CA LEU A 187 32.23 -13.48 33.86
C LEU A 187 31.92 -12.31 34.80
N PHE A 188 32.54 -11.15 34.59
CA PHE A 188 32.30 -9.94 35.38
C PHE A 188 30.81 -9.55 35.42
N LEU A 189 30.13 -9.53 34.26
CA LEU A 189 28.69 -9.25 34.19
C LEU A 189 27.85 -10.27 34.97
N LYS A 190 28.18 -11.57 34.91
CA LYS A 190 27.50 -12.60 35.71
C LYS A 190 27.69 -12.42 37.22
N HIS A 191 28.86 -11.96 37.65
CA HIS A 191 29.10 -11.65 39.07
C HIS A 191 28.29 -10.43 39.54
N ILE A 192 28.17 -9.38 38.71
CA ILE A 192 27.30 -8.23 39.01
C ILE A 192 25.83 -8.65 39.08
N ASP A 193 25.35 -9.45 38.12
CA ASP A 193 23.97 -9.95 38.08
C ASP A 193 23.64 -10.83 39.31
N GLN A 194 24.54 -11.75 39.69
CA GLN A 194 24.35 -12.56 40.88
C GLN A 194 24.28 -11.70 42.16
N CYS A 195 25.22 -10.75 42.32
CA CYS A 195 25.23 -9.83 43.46
C CYS A 195 23.96 -8.97 43.53
N TRP A 196 23.44 -8.54 42.38
CA TRP A 196 22.17 -7.81 42.28
C TRP A 196 20.97 -8.68 42.68
N GLN A 197 20.86 -9.88 42.11
CA GLN A 197 19.76 -10.79 42.41
C GLN A 197 19.72 -11.19 43.89
N ASP A 198 20.87 -11.43 44.51
CA ASP A 198 20.96 -11.75 45.93
C ASP A 198 20.62 -10.55 46.80
N HIS A 199 21.14 -9.35 46.49
CA HIS A 199 20.74 -8.11 47.16
C HIS A 199 19.22 -7.88 47.11
N CYS A 200 18.59 -8.06 45.94
CA CYS A 200 17.13 -7.95 45.80
C CYS A 200 16.37 -8.97 46.66
N ARG A 201 16.77 -10.27 46.65
CA ARG A 201 16.16 -11.31 47.49
C ARG A 201 16.29 -10.99 48.99
N GLN A 202 17.48 -10.57 49.41
CA GLN A 202 17.79 -10.20 50.79
C GLN A 202 16.97 -8.98 51.22
N MET A 203 16.89 -7.93 50.40
CA MET A 203 16.11 -6.73 50.70
C MET A 203 14.60 -6.98 50.75
N ILE A 204 14.05 -7.90 49.94
CA ILE A 204 12.65 -8.34 50.07
C ILE A 204 12.42 -9.00 51.44
N MET A 205 13.33 -9.87 51.89
CA MET A 205 13.21 -10.57 53.17
C MET A 205 13.39 -9.64 54.38
N ILE A 206 14.34 -8.70 54.29
CA ILE A 206 14.51 -7.63 55.29
C ILE A 206 13.24 -6.78 55.35
N ARG A 207 12.68 -6.37 54.20
CA ARG A 207 11.42 -5.63 54.14
C ARG A 207 10.24 -6.40 54.72
N SER A 208 10.18 -7.73 54.60
CA SER A 208 9.09 -8.51 55.22
C SER A 208 9.18 -8.53 56.75
N ILE A 209 10.38 -8.60 57.32
CA ILE A 209 10.59 -8.52 58.78
C ILE A 209 10.26 -7.10 59.29
N PHE A 210 10.76 -6.08 58.60
CA PHE A 210 10.59 -4.68 58.97
C PHE A 210 9.32 -4.04 58.37
N LEU A 211 8.33 -4.84 57.96
CA LEU A 211 7.13 -4.37 57.25
C LEU A 211 6.32 -3.36 58.07
N PHE A 212 6.26 -3.52 59.40
CA PHE A 212 5.60 -2.55 60.27
C PHE A 212 6.32 -1.19 60.26
N LEU A 213 7.66 -1.17 60.28
CA LEU A 213 8.46 0.06 60.20
C LEU A 213 8.26 0.77 58.86
N ASP A 214 8.28 0.02 57.75
CA ASP A 214 8.07 0.52 56.38
C ASP A 214 6.68 1.17 56.23
N ARG A 215 5.63 0.49 56.71
CA ARG A 215 4.24 0.94 56.53
C ARG A 215 3.71 1.93 57.58
N THR A 216 4.40 2.11 58.72
CA THR A 216 3.98 3.08 59.75
C THR A 216 4.87 4.31 59.76
N TYR A 217 6.15 4.17 60.12
CA TYR A 217 7.06 5.30 60.29
C TYR A 217 7.54 5.83 58.94
N VAL A 218 8.06 4.98 58.05
CA VAL A 218 8.64 5.42 56.78
C VAL A 218 7.57 6.01 55.86
N LEU A 219 6.43 5.32 55.70
CA LEU A 219 5.29 5.80 54.90
C LEU A 219 4.73 7.17 55.37
N GLN A 220 4.87 7.53 56.65
CA GLN A 220 4.45 8.84 57.18
C GLN A 220 5.50 9.95 56.99
N ASN A 221 6.75 9.61 56.62
CA ASN A 221 7.86 10.55 56.48
C ASN A 221 8.34 10.59 55.03
N SER A 222 7.75 11.45 54.20
CA SER A 222 8.07 11.58 52.76
C SER A 222 9.53 11.92 52.42
N MET A 223 10.34 12.33 53.40
CA MET A 223 11.78 12.57 53.27
C MET A 223 12.64 11.30 53.43
N LEU A 224 12.06 10.17 53.83
CA LEU A 224 12.75 8.90 54.00
C LEU A 224 12.37 7.93 52.86
N PRO A 225 13.33 7.33 52.14
CA PRO A 225 13.03 6.29 51.16
C PRO A 225 12.48 5.03 51.85
N SER A 226 11.62 4.27 51.16
CA SER A 226 11.15 2.97 51.67
C SER A 226 12.34 2.04 51.93
N ILE A 227 12.14 0.97 52.70
CA ILE A 227 13.23 0.01 52.95
C ILE A 227 13.77 -0.57 51.63
N TRP A 228 12.91 -0.72 50.61
CA TRP A 228 13.32 -1.11 49.27
C TRP A 228 14.15 -0.04 48.57
N ASP A 229 13.64 1.20 48.50
CA ASP A 229 14.32 2.31 47.79
C ASP A 229 15.65 2.68 48.46
N MET A 230 15.76 2.53 49.78
CA MET A 230 17.01 2.64 50.53
C MET A 230 18.02 1.57 50.09
N GLY A 231 17.57 0.34 49.86
CA GLY A 231 18.41 -0.73 49.32
C GLY A 231 18.90 -0.44 47.90
N LEU A 232 18.02 0.14 47.06
CA LEU A 232 18.38 0.62 45.71
C LEU A 232 19.41 1.76 45.76
N GLU A 233 19.16 2.77 46.61
CA GLU A 233 20.06 3.92 46.81
C GLU A 233 21.46 3.47 47.22
N LEU A 234 21.57 2.57 48.19
CA LEU A 234 22.85 2.05 48.68
C LEU A 234 23.59 1.24 47.61
N PHE A 235 22.92 0.38 46.86
CA PHE A 235 23.54 -0.38 45.76
C PHE A 235 24.03 0.54 44.63
N ARG A 236 23.20 1.53 44.25
CA ARG A 236 23.55 2.56 43.27
C ARG A 236 24.76 3.39 43.70
N LEU A 237 24.83 3.78 44.98
CA LEU A 237 25.86 4.68 45.51
C LEU A 237 27.19 3.97 45.75
N HIS A 238 27.18 2.71 46.19
CA HIS A 238 28.38 1.96 46.56
C HIS A 238 28.89 1.03 45.46
N VAL A 239 28.03 0.22 44.83
CA VAL A 239 28.45 -0.76 43.81
C VAL A 239 28.61 -0.09 42.45
N LEU A 240 27.56 0.58 41.95
CA LEU A 240 27.61 1.28 40.66
C LEU A 240 28.06 2.74 40.76
N GLY A 241 28.29 3.24 41.97
CA GLY A 241 28.96 4.52 42.20
C GLY A 241 30.46 4.43 41.92
N GLU A 242 31.06 3.27 42.22
CA GLU A 242 32.46 2.98 41.90
C GLU A 242 32.67 3.01 40.37
N ARG A 243 33.62 3.84 39.94
CA ARG A 243 33.78 4.21 38.53
C ARG A 243 34.20 3.02 37.67
N GLN A 244 35.11 2.18 38.17
CA GLN A 244 35.59 1.04 37.39
C GLN A 244 34.51 -0.02 37.20
N VAL A 245 33.75 -0.32 38.27
CA VAL A 245 32.61 -1.25 38.23
C VAL A 245 31.57 -0.77 37.22
N ARG A 246 31.20 0.51 37.27
CA ARG A 246 30.24 1.12 36.34
C ARG A 246 30.73 1.06 34.89
N LEU A 247 31.96 1.45 34.60
CA LEU A 247 32.50 1.44 33.23
C LEU A 247 32.57 0.01 32.66
N ARG A 248 33.14 -0.95 33.40
CA ARG A 248 33.22 -2.35 32.97
C ARG A 248 31.84 -2.98 32.74
N THR A 249 30.84 -2.62 33.56
CA THR A 249 29.46 -3.08 33.36
C THR A 249 28.89 -2.54 32.04
N LEU A 250 29.00 -1.22 31.81
CA LEU A 250 28.48 -0.58 30.60
C LEU A 250 29.19 -1.09 29.33
N ASP A 251 30.52 -1.14 29.35
CA ASP A 251 31.33 -1.58 28.21
C ASP A 251 31.08 -3.07 27.89
N GLY A 252 30.91 -3.92 28.92
CA GLY A 252 30.53 -5.32 28.75
C GLY A 252 29.13 -5.50 28.14
N LEU A 253 28.14 -4.71 28.59
CA LEU A 253 26.78 -4.74 28.02
C LEU A 253 26.78 -4.33 26.55
N LEU A 254 27.49 -3.25 26.19
CA LEU A 254 27.64 -2.79 24.82
C LEU A 254 28.35 -3.83 23.94
N LEU A 255 29.41 -4.46 24.45
CA LEU A 255 30.16 -5.52 23.78
C LEU A 255 29.27 -6.73 23.46
N LEU A 256 28.47 -7.21 24.42
CA LEU A 256 27.52 -8.29 24.16
C LEU A 256 26.48 -7.93 23.08
N ILE A 257 25.95 -6.70 23.07
CA ILE A 257 25.01 -6.27 22.03
C ILE A 257 25.70 -6.17 20.65
N GLN A 258 26.97 -5.77 20.60
CA GLN A 258 27.76 -5.76 19.36
C GLN A 258 28.03 -7.18 18.82
N HIS A 259 28.32 -8.14 19.70
CA HIS A 259 28.44 -9.55 19.34
C HIS A 259 27.13 -10.09 18.76
N GLU A 260 25.99 -9.83 19.40
CA GLU A 260 24.69 -10.26 18.88
C GLU A 260 24.35 -9.61 17.51
N ARG A 261 24.68 -8.33 17.32
CA ARG A 261 24.55 -7.66 16.00
C ARG A 261 25.45 -8.27 14.92
N SER A 262 26.51 -8.97 15.32
CA SER A 262 27.43 -9.69 14.43
C SER A 262 26.96 -11.13 14.12
N GLY A 263 25.96 -11.63 14.85
CA GLY A 263 25.40 -12.97 14.71
C GLY A 263 25.79 -13.97 15.82
N ASP A 264 26.56 -13.53 16.82
CA ASP A 264 26.98 -14.38 17.93
C ASP A 264 25.82 -14.64 18.92
N SER A 265 25.80 -15.81 19.53
CA SER A 265 24.82 -16.14 20.57
C SER A 265 25.22 -15.51 21.91
N VAL A 266 24.33 -14.70 22.51
CA VAL A 266 24.57 -14.02 23.79
C VAL A 266 23.49 -14.37 24.83
N PRO A 267 23.81 -14.33 26.14
CA PRO A 267 22.84 -14.61 27.19
C PRO A 267 21.85 -13.44 27.36
N ARG A 268 20.79 -13.43 26.55
CA ARG A 268 19.71 -12.42 26.57
C ARG A 268 19.07 -12.22 27.95
N SER A 269 18.99 -13.26 28.79
CA SER A 269 18.51 -13.15 30.17
C SER A 269 19.41 -12.31 31.07
N LEU A 270 20.74 -12.41 30.90
CA LEU A 270 21.73 -11.61 31.62
C LEU A 270 21.65 -10.14 31.22
N LEU A 271 21.54 -9.86 29.91
CA LEU A 271 21.30 -8.52 29.38
C LEU A 271 20.02 -7.92 29.99
N ARG A 272 18.90 -8.66 29.95
CA ARG A 272 17.62 -8.19 30.51
C ARG A 272 17.70 -7.90 32.01
N SER A 273 18.33 -8.77 32.79
CA SER A 273 18.48 -8.60 34.24
C SER A 273 19.31 -7.36 34.58
N LEU A 274 20.47 -7.20 33.93
CA LEU A 274 21.36 -6.07 34.17
C LEU A 274 20.83 -4.74 33.64
N LEU A 275 20.11 -4.73 32.51
CA LEU A 275 19.48 -3.51 31.99
C LEU A 275 18.26 -3.11 32.83
N SER A 276 17.48 -4.08 33.33
CA SER A 276 16.45 -3.84 34.35
C SER A 276 17.06 -3.25 35.62
N MET A 277 18.17 -3.80 36.12
CA MET A 277 18.92 -3.24 37.25
C MET A 277 19.31 -1.77 37.00
N LEU A 278 19.84 -1.41 35.82
CA LEU A 278 20.19 -0.01 35.51
C LEU A 278 18.95 0.90 35.47
N ALA A 279 17.78 0.39 35.09
CA ALA A 279 16.51 1.12 35.09
C ALA A 279 15.94 1.28 36.52
N ASP A 280 15.92 0.19 37.30
CA ASP A 280 15.52 0.16 38.72
C ASP A 280 16.39 1.10 39.58
N LEU A 281 17.68 1.19 39.26
CA LEU A 281 18.64 2.11 39.88
C LEU A 281 18.67 3.51 39.24
N GLN A 282 17.76 3.82 38.31
CA GLN A 282 17.57 5.14 37.69
C GLN A 282 18.81 5.72 36.98
N ILE A 283 19.72 4.87 36.48
CA ILE A 283 20.95 5.27 35.78
C ILE A 283 21.01 4.84 34.32
N TYR A 284 20.01 4.08 33.84
CA TYR A 284 19.93 3.60 32.45
C TYR A 284 20.07 4.74 31.42
N HIS A 285 19.26 5.80 31.53
CA HIS A 285 19.26 6.91 30.57
C HIS A 285 20.59 7.69 30.54
N GLU A 286 21.08 8.05 31.73
CA GLU A 286 22.28 8.92 31.88
C GLU A 286 23.58 8.18 31.53
N CYS A 287 23.71 6.91 31.95
CA CYS A 287 24.97 6.17 31.84
C CYS A 287 25.03 5.19 30.66
N PHE A 288 23.91 4.57 30.27
CA PHE A 288 23.87 3.53 29.24
C PHE A 288 23.29 4.03 27.92
N GLU A 289 22.07 4.59 27.91
CA GLU A 289 21.32 4.88 26.69
C GLU A 289 22.07 5.81 25.73
N GLN A 290 22.66 6.90 26.24
CA GLN A 290 23.44 7.81 25.39
C GLN A 290 24.61 7.09 24.71
N ARG A 291 25.43 6.35 25.49
CA ARG A 291 26.60 5.61 24.95
C ARG A 291 26.18 4.52 23.98
N PHE A 292 25.06 3.84 24.27
CA PHE A 292 24.47 2.84 23.38
C PHE A 292 24.04 3.42 22.04
N LEU A 293 23.40 4.60 22.03
CA LEU A 293 22.99 5.29 20.80
C LEU A 293 24.18 5.85 20.02
N GLU A 294 25.22 6.36 20.68
CA GLU A 294 26.47 6.80 20.05
C GLU A 294 27.19 5.65 19.34
N GLU A 295 27.37 4.51 20.02
CA GLU A 295 27.97 3.31 19.43
C GLU A 295 27.11 2.70 18.31
N THR A 296 25.79 2.69 18.48
CA THR A 296 24.85 2.25 17.45
C THR A 296 24.90 3.14 16.21
N THR A 297 25.04 4.46 16.39
CA THR A 297 25.21 5.43 15.29
C THR A 297 26.48 5.12 14.51
N ARG A 298 27.61 4.91 15.22
CA ARG A 298 28.91 4.59 14.61
C ARG A 298 28.87 3.29 13.82
N LEU A 299 28.26 2.25 14.39
CA LEU A 299 28.12 0.93 13.75
C LEU A 299 27.30 1.01 12.47
N TYR A 300 26.08 1.57 12.51
CA TYR A 300 25.22 1.60 11.34
C TYR A 300 25.66 2.60 10.27
N ALA A 301 26.37 3.68 10.64
CA ALA A 301 27.02 4.56 9.65
C ALA A 301 28.07 3.81 8.81
N ALA A 302 28.94 3.02 9.46
CA ALA A 302 29.94 2.21 8.79
C ALA A 302 29.30 1.03 8.01
N GLU A 303 28.27 0.40 8.56
CA GLU A 303 27.56 -0.71 7.91
C GLU A 303 26.84 -0.25 6.64
N GLY A 304 26.13 0.89 6.66
CA GLY A 304 25.45 1.47 5.51
C GLY A 304 26.41 1.79 4.36
N GLN A 305 27.49 2.52 4.64
CA GLN A 305 28.51 2.87 3.63
C GLN A 305 29.13 1.63 2.97
N ARG A 306 29.53 0.63 3.77
CA ARG A 306 30.10 -0.63 3.27
C ARG A 306 29.08 -1.40 2.43
N ARG A 307 27.88 -1.64 2.96
CA ARG A 307 26.85 -2.46 2.28
C ARG A 307 26.34 -1.82 0.99
N MET A 308 26.26 -0.49 0.90
CA MET A 308 25.92 0.20 -0.36
C MET A 308 26.95 -0.01 -1.48
N GLN A 309 28.22 -0.25 -1.13
CA GLN A 309 29.29 -0.56 -2.07
C GLN A 309 29.31 -2.06 -2.42
N GLU A 310 29.20 -2.94 -1.42
CA GLU A 310 29.32 -4.40 -1.58
C GLU A 310 28.10 -5.08 -2.21
N CYS A 311 26.88 -4.59 -1.93
CA CYS A 311 25.63 -5.29 -2.27
C CYS A 311 24.82 -4.55 -3.33
N GLU A 312 23.96 -5.28 -4.04
CA GLU A 312 22.95 -4.66 -4.90
C GLU A 312 21.75 -4.13 -4.11
N VAL A 313 21.01 -3.20 -4.71
CA VAL A 313 19.90 -2.51 -4.03
C VAL A 313 18.82 -3.46 -3.49
N PRO A 314 18.36 -4.52 -4.21
CA PRO A 314 17.46 -5.53 -3.64
C PRO A 314 17.97 -6.11 -2.30
N GLU A 315 19.21 -6.60 -2.29
CA GLU A 315 19.84 -7.22 -1.11
C GLU A 315 20.02 -6.21 0.03
N TYR A 316 20.39 -4.98 -0.31
CA TYR A 316 20.52 -3.88 0.65
C TYR A 316 19.18 -3.59 1.35
N LEU A 317 18.07 -3.48 0.62
CA LEU A 317 16.76 -3.21 1.20
C LEU A 317 16.30 -4.33 2.15
N HIS A 318 16.49 -5.60 1.77
CA HIS A 318 16.23 -6.73 2.66
C HIS A 318 17.13 -6.73 3.90
N HIS A 319 18.42 -6.37 3.74
CA HIS A 319 19.34 -6.22 4.86
C HIS A 319 18.88 -5.13 5.85
N VAL A 320 18.46 -3.96 5.36
CA VAL A 320 17.92 -2.88 6.22
C VAL A 320 16.65 -3.32 6.93
N ASN A 321 15.71 -3.98 6.24
CA ASN A 321 14.48 -4.47 6.88
C ASN A 321 14.79 -5.46 8.00
N ARG A 322 15.68 -6.43 7.75
CA ARG A 322 16.15 -7.38 8.76
C ARG A 322 16.78 -6.69 9.96
N ARG A 323 17.59 -5.63 9.76
CA ARG A 323 18.17 -4.86 10.87
C ARG A 323 17.09 -4.15 11.70
N LEU A 324 16.06 -3.59 11.07
CA LEU A 324 14.93 -2.98 11.79
C LEU A 324 14.12 -4.01 12.60
N GLU A 325 13.95 -5.22 12.08
CA GLU A 325 13.32 -6.34 12.78
C GLU A 325 14.17 -6.82 13.96
N GLU A 326 15.48 -7.03 13.76
CA GLU A 326 16.43 -7.41 14.81
C GLU A 326 16.47 -6.38 15.96
N GLU A 327 16.54 -5.08 15.67
CA GLU A 327 16.53 -4.05 16.73
C GLU A 327 15.17 -3.98 17.43
N SER A 328 14.06 -4.23 16.72
CA SER A 328 12.72 -4.32 17.33
C SER A 328 12.60 -5.51 18.29
N ASP A 329 13.18 -6.67 17.95
CA ASP A 329 13.27 -7.83 18.84
C ASP A 329 14.14 -7.56 20.07
N ARG A 330 15.27 -6.87 19.91
CA ARG A 330 16.14 -6.42 21.03
C ARG A 330 15.40 -5.53 22.02
N ILE A 331 14.58 -4.59 21.51
CA ILE A 331 13.72 -3.72 22.32
C ILE A 331 12.75 -4.54 23.17
N ILE A 332 12.03 -5.47 22.54
CA ILE A 332 11.05 -6.32 23.25
C ILE A 332 11.73 -7.27 24.25
N THR A 333 12.95 -7.72 23.95
CA THR A 333 13.64 -8.74 24.74
C THR A 333 14.33 -8.19 26.00
N TYR A 334 15.09 -7.09 25.88
CA TYR A 334 15.99 -6.66 26.97
C TYR A 334 16.28 -5.15 27.11
N LEU A 335 15.95 -4.28 26.13
CA LEU A 335 16.13 -2.83 26.30
C LEU A 335 14.92 -2.20 26.98
N ASP A 336 15.07 -0.97 27.48
CA ASP A 336 13.92 -0.20 27.97
C ASP A 336 13.06 0.31 26.79
N GLN A 337 11.74 0.37 26.98
CA GLN A 337 10.78 0.79 25.96
C GLN A 337 11.00 2.24 25.49
N SER A 338 11.53 3.11 26.36
CA SER A 338 11.90 4.50 26.02
C SER A 338 12.91 4.56 24.87
N THR A 339 13.84 3.61 24.81
CA THR A 339 14.91 3.54 23.80
C THR A 339 14.39 3.19 22.40
N GLN A 340 13.17 2.65 22.27
CA GLN A 340 12.58 2.29 20.97
C GLN A 340 12.67 3.42 19.94
N LYS A 341 12.17 4.61 20.32
CA LYS A 341 12.05 5.74 19.40
C LYS A 341 13.42 6.31 18.97
N PRO A 342 14.38 6.62 19.86
CA PRO A 342 15.71 7.08 19.44
C PRO A 342 16.52 6.00 18.72
N LEU A 343 16.41 4.73 19.12
CA LEU A 343 17.12 3.63 18.45
C LEU A 343 16.66 3.45 17.00
N ILE A 344 15.36 3.23 16.77
CA ILE A 344 14.84 3.01 15.40
C ILE A 344 15.08 4.24 14.52
N ALA A 345 14.90 5.47 15.03
CA ALA A 345 15.21 6.68 14.28
C ALA A 345 16.71 6.80 13.92
N THR A 346 17.61 6.27 14.75
CA THR A 346 19.05 6.22 14.45
C THR A 346 19.36 5.23 13.33
N VAL A 347 18.77 4.03 13.38
CA VAL A 347 18.93 2.99 12.35
C VAL A 347 18.37 3.48 11.00
N GLU A 348 17.15 4.02 10.99
CA GLU A 348 16.50 4.58 9.80
C GLU A 348 17.30 5.76 9.22
N LYS A 349 17.87 6.62 10.07
CA LYS A 349 18.76 7.70 9.59
C LYS A 349 20.01 7.15 8.91
N GLN A 350 20.76 6.27 9.58
CA GLN A 350 22.06 5.83 9.08
C GLN A 350 21.96 4.88 7.87
N LEU A 351 21.00 3.95 7.87
CA LEU A 351 20.87 2.96 6.80
C LEU A 351 20.04 3.44 5.60
N LEU A 352 19.12 4.40 5.79
CA LEU A 352 18.27 4.90 4.70
C LEU A 352 18.49 6.40 4.47
N GLY A 353 18.39 7.23 5.52
CA GLY A 353 18.44 8.69 5.43
C GLY A 353 19.68 9.25 4.72
N GLU A 354 20.88 8.83 5.13
CA GLU A 354 22.14 9.26 4.52
C GLU A 354 22.38 8.68 3.11
N HIS A 355 21.51 7.77 2.63
CA HIS A 355 21.72 6.98 1.42
C HIS A 355 20.56 7.03 0.40
N LEU A 356 19.46 7.75 0.69
CA LEU A 356 18.24 7.81 -0.14
C LEU A 356 18.53 8.00 -1.64
N THR A 357 19.29 9.03 -2.00
CA THR A 357 19.60 9.35 -3.40
C THR A 357 20.50 8.30 -4.05
N ALA A 358 21.47 7.76 -3.32
CA ALA A 358 22.39 6.73 -3.83
C ALA A 358 21.66 5.41 -4.14
N ILE A 359 20.73 5.00 -3.26
CA ILE A 359 19.87 3.82 -3.46
C ILE A 359 19.06 3.96 -4.76
N LEU A 360 18.41 5.11 -4.97
CA LEU A 360 17.58 5.33 -6.15
C LEU A 360 18.41 5.45 -7.43
N GLN A 361 19.55 6.15 -7.39
CA GLN A 361 20.45 6.28 -8.54
C GLN A 361 21.08 4.95 -8.96
N LYS A 362 21.43 4.07 -8.01
CA LYS A 362 22.02 2.75 -8.31
C LYS A 362 20.96 1.76 -8.83
N GLY A 363 19.81 1.67 -8.18
CA GLY A 363 18.91 0.52 -8.36
C GLY A 363 17.48 0.79 -8.85
N LEU A 364 16.93 2.01 -8.76
CA LEU A 364 15.49 2.21 -9.05
C LEU A 364 15.13 1.84 -10.49
N ASN A 365 15.96 2.25 -11.46
CA ASN A 365 15.71 1.97 -12.87
C ASN A 365 15.67 0.45 -13.12
N GLN A 366 16.64 -0.30 -12.62
CA GLN A 366 16.68 -1.76 -12.76
C GLN A 366 15.46 -2.45 -12.12
N LEU A 367 15.07 -2.04 -10.90
CA LEU A 367 13.88 -2.57 -10.23
C LEU A 367 12.61 -2.35 -11.06
N LEU A 368 12.49 -1.18 -11.69
CA LEU A 368 11.36 -0.83 -12.54
C LEU A 368 11.42 -1.55 -13.89
N ASP A 369 12.58 -1.64 -14.54
CA ASP A 369 12.77 -2.34 -15.81
C ASP A 369 12.47 -3.84 -15.67
N GLU A 370 13.03 -4.51 -14.66
CA GLU A 370 12.82 -5.93 -14.33
C GLU A 370 11.45 -6.23 -13.70
N ASN A 371 10.65 -5.20 -13.36
CA ASN A 371 9.32 -5.33 -12.74
C ASN A 371 9.33 -6.06 -11.38
N ARG A 372 10.29 -5.71 -10.52
CA ARG A 372 10.52 -6.32 -9.20
C ARG A 372 9.52 -5.83 -8.13
N ILE A 373 8.30 -6.36 -8.18
CA ILE A 373 7.17 -5.90 -7.35
C ILE A 373 7.45 -6.01 -5.84
N GLU A 374 8.11 -7.07 -5.37
CA GLU A 374 8.39 -7.28 -3.95
C GLU A 374 9.37 -6.22 -3.43
N GLU A 375 10.50 -6.04 -4.11
CA GLU A 375 11.52 -5.06 -3.70
C GLU A 375 11.06 -3.60 -3.90
N LEU A 376 10.22 -3.31 -4.91
CA LEU A 376 9.59 -1.99 -5.08
C LEU A 376 8.61 -1.68 -3.93
N SER A 377 7.85 -2.67 -3.47
CA SER A 377 6.95 -2.55 -2.32
C SER A 377 7.75 -2.31 -1.03
N LEU A 378 8.84 -3.06 -0.83
CA LEU A 378 9.74 -2.88 0.30
C LEU A 378 10.43 -1.51 0.28
N LEU A 379 10.89 -1.06 -0.89
CA LEU A 379 11.48 0.26 -1.09
C LEU A 379 10.49 1.36 -0.65
N TYR A 380 9.24 1.30 -1.10
CA TYR A 380 8.21 2.28 -0.71
C TYR A 380 7.97 2.30 0.80
N GLN A 381 7.84 1.12 1.44
CA GLN A 381 7.66 1.01 2.88
C GLN A 381 8.85 1.59 3.67
N LEU A 382 10.08 1.27 3.28
CA LEU A 382 11.30 1.80 3.92
C LEU A 382 11.43 3.31 3.70
N PHE A 383 11.17 3.82 2.49
CA PHE A 383 11.25 5.25 2.18
C PHE A 383 10.13 6.08 2.83
N SER A 384 9.01 5.45 3.24
CA SER A 384 7.94 6.10 4.02
C SER A 384 8.34 6.47 5.45
N ARG A 385 9.30 5.75 6.05
CA ARG A 385 9.78 5.98 7.42
C ARG A 385 10.65 7.22 7.54
N VAL A 386 11.37 7.55 6.46
CA VAL A 386 12.38 8.62 6.45
C VAL A 386 11.80 9.95 5.98
N LYS A 387 12.11 11.02 6.72
CA LYS A 387 11.76 12.40 6.33
C LYS A 387 12.32 12.71 4.94
N GLY A 388 11.44 13.06 4.00
CA GLY A 388 11.80 13.35 2.61
C GLY A 388 11.95 12.13 1.70
N GLY A 389 11.98 10.89 2.23
CA GLY A 389 12.17 9.67 1.44
C GLY A 389 11.18 9.53 0.29
N LEU A 390 9.88 9.60 0.58
CA LEU A 390 8.83 9.57 -0.46
C LEU A 390 8.90 10.73 -1.46
N GLN A 391 9.41 11.91 -1.06
CA GLN A 391 9.55 13.05 -1.95
C GLN A 391 10.67 12.83 -2.97
N THR A 392 11.79 12.26 -2.52
CA THR A 392 12.92 11.89 -3.37
C THR A 392 12.55 10.73 -4.29
N LEU A 393 11.86 9.70 -3.78
CA LEU A 393 11.33 8.59 -4.58
C LEU A 393 10.38 9.09 -5.68
N LEU A 394 9.42 9.97 -5.35
CA LEU A 394 8.48 10.54 -6.32
C LEU A 394 9.18 11.32 -7.44
N HIS A 395 10.27 12.04 -7.13
CA HIS A 395 11.08 12.73 -8.13
C HIS A 395 11.74 11.73 -9.10
N HIS A 396 12.47 10.74 -8.59
CA HIS A 396 13.13 9.73 -9.43
C HIS A 396 12.12 8.89 -10.23
N TRP A 397 10.96 8.56 -9.66
CA TRP A 397 9.84 7.90 -10.33
C TRP A 397 9.31 8.71 -11.53
N SER A 398 9.05 10.01 -11.34
CA SER A 398 8.59 10.90 -12.40
C SER A 398 9.62 11.03 -13.52
N GLU A 399 10.90 11.17 -13.18
CA GLU A 399 11.98 11.25 -14.17
C GLU A 399 12.19 9.92 -14.92
N TYR A 400 12.13 8.77 -14.25
CA TYR A 400 12.15 7.46 -14.93
C TYR A 400 11.02 7.35 -15.96
N ILE A 401 9.77 7.68 -15.59
CA ILE A 401 8.63 7.64 -16.52
C ILE A 401 8.86 8.55 -17.72
N LYS A 402 9.35 9.78 -17.50
CA LYS A 402 9.66 10.73 -18.58
C LYS A 402 10.76 10.18 -19.49
N VAL A 403 11.85 9.66 -18.94
CA VAL A 403 12.99 9.15 -19.72
C VAL A 403 12.55 7.92 -20.54
N PHE A 404 12.04 6.88 -19.89
CA PHE A 404 11.60 5.65 -20.57
C PHE A 404 10.52 5.94 -21.62
N GLY A 405 9.48 6.69 -21.25
CA GLY A 405 8.40 7.10 -22.17
C GLY A 405 8.87 7.94 -23.35
N THR A 406 9.90 8.78 -23.18
CA THR A 406 10.53 9.52 -24.28
C THR A 406 11.14 8.56 -25.31
N THR A 407 11.77 7.45 -24.87
CA THR A 407 12.36 6.47 -25.80
C THR A 407 11.32 5.75 -26.66
N ILE A 408 10.10 5.56 -26.14
CA ILE A 408 8.98 4.97 -26.89
C ILE A 408 8.52 5.93 -27.99
N VAL A 409 8.31 7.21 -27.67
CA VAL A 409 7.64 8.14 -28.61
C VAL A 409 8.58 8.83 -29.61
N VAL A 410 9.87 8.97 -29.32
CA VAL A 410 10.79 9.76 -30.16
C VAL A 410 11.30 9.01 -31.39
N ASN A 411 11.56 7.69 -31.30
CA ASN A 411 12.16 6.94 -32.42
C ASN A 411 11.15 6.66 -33.55
N PRO A 412 11.33 7.20 -34.77
CA PRO A 412 10.41 6.97 -35.89
C PRO A 412 10.36 5.51 -36.37
N GLU A 413 11.41 4.72 -36.16
CA GLU A 413 11.44 3.29 -36.54
C GLU A 413 10.44 2.47 -35.72
N LYS A 414 10.13 2.92 -34.50
CA LYS A 414 9.14 2.33 -33.60
C LYS A 414 7.71 2.80 -33.83
N ASP A 415 7.43 3.66 -34.84
CA ASP A 415 6.07 4.17 -35.13
C ASP A 415 5.01 3.07 -35.29
N ARG A 416 5.41 1.86 -35.69
CA ARG A 416 4.51 0.70 -35.84
C ARG A 416 4.07 0.08 -34.51
N THR A 417 4.94 0.05 -33.50
CA THR A 417 4.70 -0.58 -32.19
C THR A 417 4.37 0.43 -31.09
N MET A 418 4.65 1.72 -31.32
CA MET A 418 4.51 2.83 -30.37
C MET A 418 3.24 2.80 -29.52
N VAL A 419 2.06 2.65 -30.12
CA VAL A 419 0.80 2.70 -29.36
C VAL A 419 0.63 1.48 -28.46
N GLN A 420 1.12 0.30 -28.87
CA GLN A 420 1.14 -0.89 -28.03
C GLN A 420 2.17 -0.75 -26.90
N GLU A 421 3.39 -0.32 -27.22
CA GLU A 421 4.43 -0.05 -26.20
C GLU A 421 3.98 0.99 -25.16
N LEU A 422 3.19 2.00 -25.56
CA LEU A 422 2.58 2.98 -24.64
C LEU A 422 1.49 2.38 -23.75
N LEU A 423 0.64 1.48 -24.28
CA LEU A 423 -0.38 0.77 -23.51
C LEU A 423 0.26 -0.16 -22.48
N ASP A 424 1.20 -1.00 -22.92
CA ASP A 424 1.90 -1.97 -22.08
C ASP A 424 2.72 -1.26 -20.97
N PHE A 425 3.39 -0.15 -21.32
CA PHE A 425 4.10 0.67 -20.35
C PHE A 425 3.14 1.33 -19.35
N LYS A 426 1.99 1.84 -19.80
CA LYS A 426 0.99 2.45 -18.92
C LYS A 426 0.41 1.43 -17.94
N ASP A 427 0.07 0.23 -18.40
CA ASP A 427 -0.40 -0.88 -17.57
C ASP A 427 0.65 -1.27 -16.51
N LYS A 428 1.92 -1.41 -16.90
CA LYS A 428 3.04 -1.71 -15.99
C LYS A 428 3.18 -0.64 -14.90
N VAL A 429 3.15 0.63 -15.29
CA VAL A 429 3.31 1.78 -14.38
C VAL A 429 2.11 1.91 -13.44
N ASP A 430 0.87 1.71 -13.92
CA ASP A 430 -0.34 1.66 -13.07
C ASP A 430 -0.24 0.54 -12.03
N HIS A 431 0.17 -0.66 -12.44
CA HIS A 431 0.29 -1.83 -11.57
C HIS A 431 1.29 -1.62 -10.42
N VAL A 432 2.43 -0.97 -10.70
CA VAL A 432 3.40 -0.57 -9.67
C VAL A 432 2.80 0.45 -8.70
N VAL A 433 2.06 1.45 -9.17
CA VAL A 433 1.40 2.43 -8.28
C VAL A 433 0.31 1.78 -7.43
N GLU A 434 -0.44 0.85 -8.00
CA GLU A 434 -1.50 0.12 -7.32
C GLU A 434 -0.96 -0.79 -6.20
N ILE A 435 -0.01 -1.66 -6.52
CA ILE A 435 0.51 -2.66 -5.57
C ILE A 435 1.64 -2.11 -4.72
N CYS A 436 2.70 -1.59 -5.34
CA CYS A 436 3.93 -1.22 -4.63
C CYS A 436 3.75 0.07 -3.82
N PHE A 437 3.07 1.05 -4.40
CA PHE A 437 2.86 2.38 -3.80
C PHE A 437 1.47 2.55 -3.17
N GLN A 438 0.76 1.45 -2.94
CA GLN A 438 -0.49 1.40 -2.16
C GLN A 438 -1.56 2.39 -2.66
N ARG A 439 -1.66 2.58 -3.98
CA ARG A 439 -2.56 3.55 -4.65
C ARG A 439 -2.37 5.01 -4.16
N SER A 440 -1.16 5.41 -3.78
CA SER A 440 -0.86 6.77 -3.32
C SER A 440 -1.17 7.83 -4.38
N ASP A 441 -2.14 8.72 -4.11
CA ASP A 441 -2.58 9.79 -5.03
C ASP A 441 -1.43 10.66 -5.55
N ARG A 442 -0.41 10.90 -4.71
CA ARG A 442 0.78 11.68 -5.10
C ARG A 442 1.54 11.03 -6.25
N PHE A 443 1.66 9.70 -6.25
CA PHE A 443 2.30 8.94 -7.32
C PHE A 443 1.41 8.83 -8.55
N VAL A 444 0.08 8.71 -8.38
CA VAL A 444 -0.91 8.76 -9.48
C VAL A 444 -0.84 10.10 -10.22
N ILE A 445 -0.78 11.22 -9.50
CA ILE A 445 -0.66 12.57 -10.08
C ILE A 445 0.68 12.73 -10.80
N ALA A 446 1.81 12.43 -10.14
CA ALA A 446 3.13 12.54 -10.73
C ALA A 446 3.33 11.66 -11.97
N MET A 447 2.68 10.49 -12.02
CA MET A 447 2.61 9.63 -13.21
C MET A 447 1.82 10.30 -14.34
N LYS A 448 0.62 10.82 -14.07
CA LYS A 448 -0.22 11.49 -15.09
C LYS A 448 0.52 12.68 -15.72
N GLU A 449 1.13 13.53 -14.89
CA GLU A 449 1.94 14.67 -15.33
C GLU A 449 3.17 14.22 -16.15
N ALA A 450 3.86 13.15 -15.73
CA ALA A 450 4.98 12.59 -16.48
C ALA A 450 4.55 12.04 -17.85
N CYS A 451 3.43 11.31 -17.91
CA CYS A 451 2.84 10.80 -19.15
C CYS A 451 2.49 11.92 -20.13
N GLU A 452 1.77 12.95 -19.67
CA GLU A 452 1.46 14.13 -20.47
C GLU A 452 2.72 14.86 -20.94
N THR A 453 3.73 14.98 -20.07
CA THR A 453 5.01 15.61 -20.43
C THR A 453 5.74 14.86 -21.53
N PHE A 454 5.89 13.53 -21.44
CA PHE A 454 6.68 12.80 -22.43
C PHE A 454 5.93 12.55 -23.74
N ILE A 455 4.62 12.27 -23.71
CA ILE A 455 3.83 12.00 -24.92
C ILE A 455 3.87 13.22 -25.84
N ASN A 456 3.74 14.44 -25.28
CA ASN A 456 3.73 15.67 -26.07
C ASN A 456 5.13 16.18 -26.49
N LYS A 457 6.22 15.49 -26.14
CA LYS A 457 7.55 15.81 -26.70
C LYS A 457 7.60 15.64 -28.22
N ARG A 458 6.80 14.72 -28.78
CA ARG A 458 6.68 14.55 -30.24
C ARG A 458 5.33 15.09 -30.71
N LEU A 459 5.37 16.26 -31.32
CA LEU A 459 4.18 16.93 -31.87
C LEU A 459 3.46 16.04 -32.89
N ASN A 460 2.13 16.03 -32.84
CA ASN A 460 1.16 15.48 -33.80
C ASN A 460 1.20 13.96 -34.03
N LYS A 461 2.37 13.31 -33.99
CA LYS A 461 2.52 11.90 -34.38
C LYS A 461 1.87 10.89 -33.43
N PRO A 462 1.92 11.05 -32.09
CA PRO A 462 1.15 10.19 -31.18
C PRO A 462 -0.35 10.25 -31.47
N ALA A 463 -0.90 11.44 -31.78
CA ALA A 463 -2.30 11.63 -32.14
C ALA A 463 -2.67 10.91 -33.45
N GLU A 464 -1.84 11.05 -34.50
CA GLU A 464 -2.00 10.31 -35.77
C GLU A 464 -1.97 8.80 -35.57
N LEU A 465 -0.97 8.29 -34.83
CA LEU A 465 -0.77 6.86 -34.64
C LEU A 465 -1.88 6.24 -33.78
N ILE A 466 -2.36 6.95 -32.76
CA ILE A 466 -3.50 6.48 -31.94
C ILE A 466 -4.79 6.45 -32.76
N ALA A 467 -5.05 7.43 -33.64
CA ALA A 467 -6.18 7.39 -34.57
C ALA A 467 -6.10 6.18 -35.53
N LYS A 468 -4.92 5.90 -36.09
CA LYS A 468 -4.67 4.73 -36.95
C LYS A 468 -4.77 3.38 -36.21
N TYR A 469 -4.35 3.34 -34.94
CA TYR A 469 -4.44 2.16 -34.10
C TYR A 469 -5.91 1.81 -33.82
N VAL A 470 -6.73 2.80 -33.44
CA VAL A 470 -8.19 2.62 -33.27
C VAL A 470 -8.86 2.19 -34.58
N ASP A 471 -8.53 2.81 -35.72
CA ASP A 471 -9.03 2.39 -37.04
C ASP A 471 -8.68 0.93 -37.37
N THR A 472 -7.48 0.48 -37.01
CA THR A 472 -7.06 -0.91 -37.22
C THR A 472 -7.87 -1.89 -36.37
N LYS A 473 -8.18 -1.52 -35.11
CA LYS A 473 -8.97 -2.37 -34.19
C LYS A 473 -10.47 -2.40 -34.52
N LEU A 474 -11.02 -1.34 -35.12
CA LEU A 474 -12.43 -1.22 -35.53
C LEU A 474 -12.73 -1.75 -36.95
N LYS A 475 -11.76 -2.30 -37.67
CA LYS A 475 -11.96 -2.84 -39.03
C LYS A 475 -12.49 -4.28 -39.05
N ALA A 476 -13.40 -4.54 -39.99
CA ALA A 476 -13.89 -5.87 -40.29
C ALA A 476 -12.73 -6.81 -40.67
N GLY A 477 -12.59 -7.92 -39.93
CA GLY A 477 -11.48 -8.86 -40.06
C GLY A 477 -10.69 -9.09 -38.77
N ASN A 478 -10.82 -8.20 -37.78
CA ASN A 478 -10.23 -8.34 -36.44
C ASN A 478 -10.97 -9.42 -35.61
N LYS A 479 -10.87 -10.70 -36.01
CA LYS A 479 -11.56 -11.86 -35.39
C LYS A 479 -10.94 -12.32 -34.05
N GLU A 480 -9.88 -11.66 -33.59
CA GLU A 480 -9.07 -12.09 -32.45
C GLU A 480 -9.53 -11.53 -31.10
N ALA A 481 -10.43 -10.53 -31.09
CA ALA A 481 -10.94 -9.90 -29.87
C ALA A 481 -12.46 -10.03 -29.79
N THR A 482 -12.96 -10.35 -28.60
CA THR A 482 -14.39 -10.23 -28.26
C THR A 482 -14.80 -8.76 -28.10
N ASP A 483 -16.09 -8.46 -28.20
CA ASP A 483 -16.61 -7.10 -27.99
C ASP A 483 -16.24 -6.55 -26.60
N GLU A 484 -16.17 -7.39 -25.56
CA GLU A 484 -15.71 -6.97 -24.22
C GLU A 484 -14.23 -6.59 -24.18
N GLU A 485 -13.36 -7.36 -24.85
CA GLU A 485 -11.93 -7.08 -24.91
C GLU A 485 -11.64 -5.84 -25.75
N LEU A 486 -12.40 -5.65 -26.83
CA LEU A 486 -12.38 -4.44 -27.63
C LEU A 486 -12.79 -3.21 -26.80
N GLU A 487 -13.90 -3.28 -26.06
CA GLU A 487 -14.36 -2.19 -25.20
C GLU A 487 -13.33 -1.82 -24.11
N ARG A 488 -12.75 -2.82 -23.42
CA ARG A 488 -11.65 -2.61 -22.47
C ARG A 488 -10.42 -1.97 -23.12
N LEU A 489 -10.07 -2.37 -24.34
CA LEU A 489 -8.97 -1.79 -25.10
C LEU A 489 -9.26 -0.32 -25.49
N LEU A 490 -10.50 -0.01 -25.91
CA LEU A 490 -10.91 1.36 -26.20
C LEU A 490 -10.81 2.24 -24.94
N ASP A 491 -11.22 1.76 -23.76
CA ASP A 491 -11.05 2.50 -22.50
C ASP A 491 -9.58 2.79 -22.18
N LYS A 492 -8.67 1.81 -22.34
CA LYS A 492 -7.23 2.03 -22.16
C LYS A 492 -6.66 3.07 -23.14
N ILE A 493 -7.07 3.02 -24.41
CA ILE A 493 -6.69 4.01 -25.41
C ILE A 493 -7.20 5.40 -25.02
N MET A 494 -8.43 5.51 -24.51
CA MET A 494 -9.01 6.77 -24.08
C MET A 494 -8.28 7.37 -22.88
N ILE A 495 -7.76 6.55 -21.95
CA ILE A 495 -6.87 7.02 -20.87
C ILE A 495 -5.61 7.67 -21.44
N ILE A 496 -4.98 7.08 -22.47
CA ILE A 496 -3.80 7.67 -23.12
C ILE A 496 -4.17 8.94 -23.91
N PHE A 497 -5.30 8.93 -24.60
CA PHE A 497 -5.81 10.06 -25.38
C PHE A 497 -6.00 11.34 -24.55
N ARG A 498 -6.37 11.22 -23.26
CA ARG A 498 -6.46 12.37 -22.34
C ARG A 498 -5.17 13.18 -22.29
N PHE A 499 -4.02 12.50 -22.27
CA PHE A 499 -2.68 13.10 -22.18
C PHE A 499 -2.22 13.79 -23.46
N ILE A 500 -2.95 13.73 -24.57
CA ILE A 500 -2.55 14.31 -25.86
C ILE A 500 -3.02 15.76 -25.96
N HIS A 501 -2.14 16.67 -26.39
CA HIS A 501 -2.51 18.05 -26.73
C HIS A 501 -3.14 18.16 -28.13
N GLY A 502 -2.57 17.50 -29.15
CA GLY A 502 -3.03 17.54 -30.56
C GLY A 502 -4.31 16.74 -30.85
N LYS A 503 -5.40 17.02 -30.14
CA LYS A 503 -6.70 16.32 -30.28
C LYS A 503 -7.41 16.64 -31.60
N ASP A 504 -7.15 17.81 -32.18
CA ASP A 504 -7.55 18.22 -33.52
C ASP A 504 -6.90 17.36 -34.62
N VAL A 505 -5.62 17.01 -34.47
CA VAL A 505 -4.91 16.08 -35.36
C VAL A 505 -5.55 14.69 -35.27
N PHE A 506 -5.87 14.22 -34.06
CA PHE A 506 -6.64 12.99 -33.89
C PHE A 506 -8.02 13.08 -34.58
N GLU A 507 -8.79 14.16 -34.42
CA GLU A 507 -10.09 14.36 -35.12
C GLU A 507 -9.91 14.22 -36.64
N ALA A 508 -8.91 14.88 -37.21
CA ALA A 508 -8.67 14.90 -38.65
C ALA A 508 -8.39 13.50 -39.22
N PHE A 509 -7.50 12.73 -38.58
CA PHE A 509 -7.21 11.36 -38.99
C PHE A 509 -8.39 10.41 -38.72
N TYR A 510 -8.97 10.46 -37.51
CA TYR A 510 -10.09 9.61 -37.12
C TYR A 510 -11.31 9.81 -38.03
N LYS A 511 -11.68 11.05 -38.34
CA LYS A 511 -12.80 11.39 -39.25
C LYS A 511 -12.58 10.86 -40.66
N LYS A 512 -11.36 11.02 -41.19
CA LYS A 512 -10.99 10.55 -42.53
C LYS A 512 -11.05 9.03 -42.63
N ASP A 513 -10.60 8.30 -41.61
CA ASP A 513 -10.59 6.85 -41.62
C ASP A 513 -11.97 6.25 -41.24
N LEU A 514 -12.75 6.89 -40.34
CA LEU A 514 -14.17 6.59 -40.11
C LEU A 514 -15.01 6.70 -41.39
N ALA A 515 -14.80 7.77 -42.18
CA ALA A 515 -15.52 7.95 -43.44
C ALA A 515 -15.30 6.78 -44.41
N LYS A 516 -14.08 6.22 -44.46
CA LYS A 516 -13.79 5.01 -45.25
C LYS A 516 -14.51 3.78 -44.69
N ARG A 517 -14.49 3.57 -43.36
CA ARG A 517 -15.16 2.40 -42.75
C ARG A 517 -16.67 2.41 -42.99
N LEU A 518 -17.32 3.57 -42.82
CA LEU A 518 -18.75 3.75 -43.07
C LEU A 518 -19.15 3.55 -44.53
N LEU A 519 -18.44 4.17 -45.49
CA LEU A 519 -18.82 4.15 -46.91
C LEU A 519 -18.48 2.84 -47.63
N VAL A 520 -17.43 2.15 -47.20
CA VAL A 520 -16.97 0.88 -47.81
C VAL A 520 -17.53 -0.35 -47.05
N GLY A 521 -18.28 -0.14 -45.97
CA GLY A 521 -18.93 -1.23 -45.21
C GLY A 521 -17.94 -2.13 -44.46
N LYS A 522 -16.81 -1.59 -43.99
CA LYS A 522 -15.69 -2.35 -43.39
C LYS A 522 -15.50 -2.11 -41.89
N SER A 523 -16.54 -1.72 -41.15
CA SER A 523 -16.52 -1.67 -39.67
C SER A 523 -16.72 -3.05 -39.05
N ALA A 524 -16.06 -3.32 -37.92
CA ALA A 524 -16.19 -4.59 -37.18
C ALA A 524 -17.56 -4.73 -36.48
N SER A 525 -18.02 -3.66 -35.83
CA SER A 525 -19.33 -3.59 -35.16
C SER A 525 -19.85 -2.15 -35.18
N VAL A 526 -21.16 -1.98 -35.41
CA VAL A 526 -21.81 -0.66 -35.37
C VAL A 526 -21.85 -0.12 -33.94
N ASP A 527 -22.05 -1.01 -32.96
CA ASP A 527 -22.14 -0.63 -31.54
C ASP A 527 -20.77 -0.24 -30.98
N ALA A 528 -19.69 -0.88 -31.42
CA ALA A 528 -18.33 -0.48 -31.07
C ALA A 528 -17.98 0.93 -31.59
N GLU A 529 -18.42 1.29 -32.81
CA GLU A 529 -18.21 2.63 -33.36
C GLU A 529 -19.06 3.68 -32.61
N LYS A 530 -20.30 3.35 -32.25
CA LYS A 530 -21.17 4.22 -31.41
C LYS A 530 -20.60 4.37 -29.98
N SER A 531 -20.03 3.31 -29.39
CA SER A 531 -19.31 3.35 -28.11
C SER A 531 -18.11 4.29 -28.18
N MET A 532 -17.24 4.14 -29.19
CA MET A 532 -16.07 5.01 -29.37
C MET A 532 -16.45 6.49 -29.50
N LEU A 533 -17.53 6.82 -30.23
CA LEU A 533 -18.04 8.20 -30.29
C LEU A 533 -18.55 8.69 -28.93
N SER A 534 -19.23 7.85 -28.16
CA SER A 534 -19.68 8.19 -26.80
C SER A 534 -18.51 8.54 -25.88
N LYS A 535 -17.43 7.73 -25.92
CA LYS A 535 -16.19 7.99 -25.16
C LYS A 535 -15.53 9.30 -25.59
N LEU A 536 -15.38 9.55 -26.89
CA LEU A 536 -14.83 10.81 -27.42
C LEU A 536 -15.68 12.03 -27.01
N LYS A 537 -17.01 11.89 -26.97
CA LYS A 537 -17.95 12.93 -26.56
C LYS A 537 -17.84 13.25 -25.06
N HIS A 538 -17.59 12.25 -24.23
CA HIS A 538 -17.35 12.43 -22.80
C HIS A 538 -16.06 13.23 -22.54
N GLU A 539 -14.96 12.88 -23.23
CA GLU A 539 -13.65 13.49 -23.00
C GLU A 539 -13.45 14.87 -23.67
N CYS A 540 -14.05 15.12 -24.83
CA CYS A 540 -13.85 16.35 -25.61
C CYS A 540 -15.11 17.23 -25.77
N GLY A 541 -16.26 16.76 -25.27
CA GLY A 541 -17.54 17.46 -25.41
C GLY A 541 -18.18 17.33 -26.80
N GLY A 542 -19.47 17.68 -26.87
CA GLY A 542 -20.29 17.49 -28.08
C GLY A 542 -19.87 18.32 -29.31
N ALA A 543 -19.12 19.42 -29.13
CA ALA A 543 -18.63 20.21 -30.25
C ALA A 543 -17.57 19.45 -31.08
N PHE A 544 -16.72 18.67 -30.41
CA PHE A 544 -15.69 17.84 -31.03
C PHE A 544 -16.31 16.68 -31.83
N THR A 545 -17.30 15.99 -31.25
CA THR A 545 -17.96 14.85 -31.91
C THR A 545 -19.07 15.24 -32.89
N SER A 546 -19.55 16.49 -32.90
CA SER A 546 -20.67 16.97 -33.73
C SER A 546 -20.60 16.54 -35.20
N LYS A 547 -19.43 16.68 -35.84
CA LYS A 547 -19.23 16.26 -37.24
C LYS A 547 -19.32 14.74 -37.41
N LEU A 548 -18.73 13.99 -36.48
CA LEU A 548 -18.73 12.52 -36.49
C LEU A 548 -20.15 11.96 -36.25
N GLU A 549 -20.89 12.54 -35.30
CA GLU A 549 -22.32 12.25 -35.08
C GLU A 549 -23.16 12.60 -36.32
N GLY A 550 -22.83 13.68 -37.02
CA GLY A 550 -23.42 14.06 -38.30
C GLY A 550 -23.20 13.00 -39.38
N MET A 551 -22.00 12.42 -39.48
CA MET A 551 -21.71 11.33 -40.42
C MET A 551 -22.58 10.09 -40.17
N PHE A 552 -22.82 9.71 -38.90
CA PHE A 552 -23.74 8.61 -38.58
C PHE A 552 -25.19 8.92 -38.94
N LYS A 553 -25.67 10.14 -38.66
CA LYS A 553 -27.01 10.58 -39.05
C LYS A 553 -27.21 10.59 -40.56
N ASP A 554 -26.20 11.00 -41.34
CA ASP A 554 -26.22 10.92 -42.79
C ASP A 554 -26.33 9.46 -43.29
N MET A 555 -25.68 8.50 -42.63
CA MET A 555 -25.80 7.06 -42.97
C MET A 555 -27.17 6.47 -42.63
N GLU A 556 -27.76 6.85 -41.49
CA GLU A 556 -29.11 6.42 -41.11
C GLU A 556 -30.16 7.04 -42.07
N LEU A 557 -30.11 8.36 -42.29
CA LEU A 557 -30.98 9.07 -43.23
C LEU A 557 -30.85 8.57 -44.69
N SER A 558 -29.65 8.20 -45.12
CA SER A 558 -29.42 7.63 -46.46
C SER A 558 -30.18 6.33 -46.68
N LYS A 559 -30.26 5.47 -45.65
CA LYS A 559 -31.03 4.21 -45.72
C LYS A 559 -32.52 4.49 -45.86
N ASP A 560 -33.07 5.43 -45.09
CA ASP A 560 -34.48 5.81 -45.16
C ASP A 560 -34.84 6.40 -46.53
N ILE A 561 -33.99 7.30 -47.06
CA ILE A 561 -34.13 7.85 -48.42
C ILE A 561 -34.08 6.72 -49.45
N MET A 562 -33.22 5.72 -49.27
CA MET A 562 -33.09 4.60 -50.19
C MET A 562 -34.31 3.67 -50.21
N ILE A 563 -34.95 3.44 -49.05
CA ILE A 563 -36.22 2.71 -48.97
C ILE A 563 -37.29 3.43 -49.80
N HIS A 564 -37.43 4.75 -49.63
CA HIS A 564 -38.37 5.55 -50.41
C HIS A 564 -38.01 5.65 -51.90
N PHE A 565 -36.73 5.58 -52.26
CA PHE A 565 -36.29 5.55 -53.65
C PHE A 565 -36.63 4.22 -54.31
N LYS A 566 -36.34 3.09 -53.66
CA LYS A 566 -36.70 1.75 -54.18
C LYS A 566 -38.22 1.62 -54.39
N GLN A 567 -39.03 2.14 -53.46
CA GLN A 567 -40.49 2.22 -53.62
C GLN A 567 -40.92 3.11 -54.81
N TYR A 568 -40.24 4.24 -55.03
CA TYR A 568 -40.54 5.15 -56.14
C TYR A 568 -40.21 4.52 -57.50
N VAL A 569 -39.07 3.81 -57.60
CA VAL A 569 -38.64 3.10 -58.82
C VAL A 569 -39.53 1.89 -59.11
N GLN A 570 -39.97 1.14 -58.09
CA GLN A 570 -40.91 0.01 -58.26
C GLN A 570 -42.26 0.44 -58.86
N ASN A 571 -42.64 1.71 -58.71
CA ASN A 571 -43.87 2.26 -59.30
C ASN A 571 -43.66 2.80 -60.73
N GLN A 572 -42.46 2.72 -61.30
CA GLN A 572 -42.17 3.07 -62.69
C GLN A 572 -42.04 1.80 -63.54
N SER A 573 -42.54 1.87 -64.78
CA SER A 573 -42.74 0.69 -65.63
C SER A 573 -41.49 0.14 -66.33
N GLU A 574 -40.30 0.70 -66.10
CA GLU A 574 -39.06 0.20 -66.70
C GLU A 574 -38.19 -0.55 -65.66
N PRO A 575 -37.99 -1.87 -65.81
CA PRO A 575 -37.06 -2.62 -64.98
C PRO A 575 -35.62 -2.30 -65.40
N CYS A 576 -34.87 -1.61 -64.54
CA CYS A 576 -33.45 -1.39 -64.74
C CYS A 576 -32.62 -2.61 -64.27
N SER A 577 -31.56 -2.93 -65.01
CA SER A 577 -30.66 -4.08 -64.77
C SER A 577 -29.72 -3.90 -63.58
N ILE A 578 -29.46 -2.66 -63.15
CA ILE A 578 -28.46 -2.31 -62.14
C ILE A 578 -29.14 -1.93 -60.81
N GLU A 579 -28.80 -2.61 -59.72
CA GLU A 579 -29.20 -2.19 -58.38
C GLU A 579 -28.36 -1.00 -57.90
N LEU A 580 -28.96 0.19 -57.83
CA LEU A 580 -28.34 1.38 -57.27
C LEU A 580 -28.62 1.51 -55.77
N THR A 581 -27.55 1.72 -54.98
CA THR A 581 -27.63 2.22 -53.60
C THR A 581 -26.79 3.51 -53.50
N VAL A 582 -27.36 4.57 -52.92
CA VAL A 582 -26.74 5.90 -52.81
C VAL A 582 -26.67 6.33 -51.35
N ASN A 583 -25.49 6.79 -50.93
CA ASN A 583 -25.32 7.47 -49.65
C ASN A 583 -25.25 8.99 -49.87
N ILE A 584 -26.14 9.74 -49.21
CA ILE A 584 -26.22 11.20 -49.23
C ILE A 584 -25.41 11.76 -48.07
N LEU A 585 -24.42 12.60 -48.36
CA LEU A 585 -23.45 13.10 -47.38
C LEU A 585 -23.55 14.61 -47.21
N THR A 586 -23.60 15.10 -45.97
CA THR A 586 -23.62 16.54 -45.67
C THR A 586 -22.21 17.11 -45.75
N MET A 587 -21.93 17.95 -46.76
CA MET A 587 -20.58 18.42 -47.11
C MET A 587 -19.76 19.03 -45.94
N GLY A 588 -20.41 19.62 -44.94
CA GLY A 588 -19.74 20.20 -43.76
C GLY A 588 -19.32 19.21 -42.66
N TYR A 589 -19.85 17.98 -42.67
CA TYR A 589 -19.52 16.94 -41.68
C TYR A 589 -18.41 16.01 -42.16
N TRP A 590 -18.42 15.67 -43.45
CA TRP A 590 -17.50 14.71 -44.05
C TRP A 590 -16.14 15.35 -44.41
N PRO A 591 -15.08 14.55 -44.61
CA PRO A 591 -13.84 15.03 -45.21
C PRO A 591 -14.07 15.72 -46.57
N THR A 592 -13.24 16.71 -46.91
CA THR A 592 -13.29 17.34 -48.23
C THR A 592 -12.74 16.38 -49.28
N TYR A 593 -13.59 15.98 -50.22
CA TYR A 593 -13.22 15.17 -51.37
C TYR A 593 -12.97 16.06 -52.59
N THR A 594 -11.91 15.76 -53.35
CA THR A 594 -11.63 16.48 -54.60
C THR A 594 -12.56 15.92 -55.68
N PRO A 595 -13.42 16.75 -56.31
CA PRO A 595 -14.26 16.29 -57.40
C PRO A 595 -13.40 15.77 -58.56
N MET A 596 -13.80 14.65 -59.14
CA MET A 596 -13.18 14.08 -60.33
C MET A 596 -14.25 13.88 -61.39
N GLU A 597 -13.95 14.27 -62.63
CA GLU A 597 -14.77 13.95 -63.79
C GLU A 597 -14.37 12.56 -64.31
N VAL A 598 -15.36 11.74 -64.65
CA VAL A 598 -15.21 10.41 -65.23
C VAL A 598 -16.33 10.17 -66.22
N HIS A 599 -16.07 9.39 -67.26
CA HIS A 599 -17.09 9.00 -68.22
C HIS A 599 -17.85 7.79 -67.69
N LEU A 600 -19.10 7.99 -67.28
CA LEU A 600 -19.98 6.91 -66.83
C LEU A 600 -20.76 6.31 -68.01
N PRO A 601 -20.97 4.99 -68.07
CA PRO A 601 -21.88 4.35 -69.02
C PRO A 601 -23.27 4.98 -69.01
N SER A 602 -23.93 5.03 -70.17
CA SER A 602 -25.22 5.72 -70.31
C SER A 602 -26.31 5.22 -69.35
N GLU A 603 -26.30 3.93 -69.00
CA GLU A 603 -27.20 3.32 -68.00
C GLU A 603 -26.98 3.90 -66.60
N MET A 604 -25.72 4.07 -66.18
CA MET A 604 -25.37 4.66 -64.88
C MET A 604 -25.75 6.14 -64.83
N VAL A 605 -25.57 6.89 -65.92
CA VAL A 605 -25.98 8.30 -66.01
C VAL A 605 -27.50 8.45 -65.89
N LYS A 606 -28.28 7.61 -66.58
CA LYS A 606 -29.75 7.57 -66.46
C LYS A 606 -30.17 7.36 -65.00
N LEU A 607 -29.59 6.37 -64.32
CA LEU A 607 -29.87 6.08 -62.91
C LEU A 607 -29.51 7.24 -61.97
N GLN A 608 -28.37 7.91 -62.19
CA GLN A 608 -28.00 9.10 -61.41
C GLN A 608 -28.99 10.25 -61.58
N GLU A 609 -29.49 10.50 -62.80
CA GLU A 609 -30.48 11.56 -63.07
C GLU A 609 -31.89 11.22 -62.55
N VAL A 610 -32.32 9.95 -62.60
CA VAL A 610 -33.56 9.48 -61.96
C VAL A 610 -33.50 9.70 -60.44
N PHE A 611 -32.41 9.29 -59.79
CA PHE A 611 -32.20 9.50 -58.36
C PHE A 611 -32.12 10.99 -57.99
N LYS A 612 -31.39 11.80 -58.78
CA LYS A 612 -31.25 13.25 -58.60
C LYS A 612 -32.60 13.97 -58.73
N THR A 613 -33.43 13.61 -59.70
CA THR A 613 -34.79 14.14 -59.87
C THR A 613 -35.66 13.80 -58.66
N PHE A 614 -35.66 12.54 -58.22
CA PHE A 614 -36.38 12.11 -57.01
C PHE A 614 -35.94 12.89 -55.75
N TYR A 615 -34.62 13.01 -55.53
CA TYR A 615 -34.08 13.66 -54.34
C TYR A 615 -34.37 15.16 -54.32
N LEU A 616 -34.15 15.88 -55.44
CA LEU A 616 -34.40 17.32 -55.52
C LEU A 616 -35.90 17.65 -55.48
N GLY A 617 -36.77 16.76 -55.97
CA GLY A 617 -38.22 16.90 -55.85
C GLY A 617 -38.72 16.81 -54.39
N LYS A 618 -38.04 16.04 -53.53
CA LYS A 618 -38.36 15.96 -52.09
C LYS A 618 -37.58 16.94 -51.21
N HIS A 619 -36.42 17.40 -51.66
CA HIS A 619 -35.52 18.27 -50.90
C HIS A 619 -35.15 19.53 -51.69
N SER A 620 -36.10 20.47 -51.76
CA SER A 620 -35.93 21.76 -52.39
C SER A 620 -34.78 22.58 -51.77
N GLY A 621 -34.13 23.41 -52.59
CA GLY A 621 -33.02 24.26 -52.17
C GLY A 621 -31.66 23.55 -51.97
N ARG A 622 -31.56 22.24 -52.23
CA ARG A 622 -30.29 21.49 -52.15
C ARG A 622 -29.60 21.39 -53.52
N LYS A 623 -28.28 21.20 -53.50
CA LYS A 623 -27.46 20.86 -54.68
C LYS A 623 -26.74 19.53 -54.39
N LEU A 624 -26.79 18.60 -55.34
CA LEU A 624 -26.02 17.36 -55.29
C LEU A 624 -24.71 17.49 -56.06
N GLN A 625 -23.69 16.77 -55.60
CA GLN A 625 -22.41 16.60 -56.28
C GLN A 625 -21.95 15.15 -56.07
N TRP A 626 -21.89 14.37 -57.15
CA TRP A 626 -21.39 13.00 -57.11
C TRP A 626 -19.87 12.98 -56.85
N GLN A 627 -19.41 11.96 -56.12
CA GLN A 627 -18.00 11.80 -55.74
C GLN A 627 -17.51 10.42 -56.21
N PRO A 628 -17.01 10.29 -57.47
CA PRO A 628 -16.64 8.99 -58.04
C PRO A 628 -15.60 8.21 -57.22
N SER A 629 -14.71 8.93 -56.52
CA SER A 629 -13.66 8.35 -55.67
C SER A 629 -14.16 7.56 -54.46
N LEU A 630 -15.46 7.63 -54.15
CA LEU A 630 -16.10 6.89 -53.06
C LEU A 630 -17.05 5.79 -53.57
N GLY A 631 -17.26 5.73 -54.89
CA GLY A 631 -18.10 4.73 -55.52
C GLY A 631 -17.42 3.36 -55.52
N HIS A 632 -18.24 2.32 -55.33
CA HIS A 632 -17.86 0.93 -55.54
C HIS A 632 -19.03 0.20 -56.20
N CYS A 633 -18.73 -0.89 -56.90
CA CYS A 633 -19.70 -1.71 -57.62
C CYS A 633 -19.42 -3.19 -57.36
N VAL A 634 -20.42 -4.02 -57.58
CA VAL A 634 -20.23 -5.47 -57.72
C VAL A 634 -20.38 -5.80 -59.19
N LEU A 635 -19.31 -6.31 -59.81
CA LEU A 635 -19.32 -6.78 -61.19
C LEU A 635 -19.48 -8.29 -61.23
N ARG A 636 -20.26 -8.79 -62.20
CA ARG A 636 -20.28 -10.20 -62.57
C ARG A 636 -19.28 -10.42 -63.69
N ALA A 637 -18.20 -11.13 -63.39
CA ALA A 637 -17.19 -11.53 -64.36
C ALA A 637 -17.43 -12.99 -64.76
N GLU A 638 -17.58 -13.25 -66.06
CA GLU A 638 -17.63 -14.59 -66.61
C GLU A 638 -16.24 -14.96 -67.11
N PHE A 639 -15.53 -15.83 -66.37
CA PHE A 639 -14.27 -16.41 -66.83
C PHE A 639 -14.53 -17.80 -67.43
N PRO A 640 -13.64 -18.34 -68.28
CA PRO A 640 -13.84 -19.63 -68.97
C PRO A 640 -14.17 -20.81 -68.05
N GLU A 641 -13.63 -20.83 -66.82
CA GLU A 641 -13.83 -21.91 -65.86
C GLU A 641 -14.87 -21.60 -64.76
N GLU A 642 -15.12 -20.33 -64.43
CA GLU A 642 -15.93 -19.95 -63.27
C GLU A 642 -16.54 -18.54 -63.40
N ARG A 643 -17.78 -18.36 -62.93
CA ARG A 643 -18.42 -17.05 -62.80
C ARG A 643 -18.17 -16.48 -61.41
N LYS A 644 -17.65 -15.25 -61.32
CA LYS A 644 -17.29 -14.59 -60.06
C LYS A 644 -17.94 -13.23 -59.91
N GLU A 645 -18.29 -12.88 -58.68
CA GLU A 645 -18.70 -11.52 -58.31
C GLU A 645 -17.51 -10.78 -57.71
N LEU A 646 -17.13 -9.66 -58.33
CA LEU A 646 -15.98 -8.84 -57.96
C LEU A 646 -16.47 -7.53 -57.33
N GLN A 647 -16.17 -7.31 -56.05
CA GLN A 647 -16.40 -6.02 -55.40
C GLN A 647 -15.21 -5.09 -55.70
N VAL A 648 -15.44 -4.08 -56.54
CA VAL A 648 -14.41 -3.19 -57.08
C VAL A 648 -14.77 -1.71 -56.88
N SER A 649 -13.78 -0.82 -56.87
CA SER A 649 -14.02 0.62 -56.90
C SER A 649 -14.62 1.06 -58.24
N LEU A 650 -15.35 2.19 -58.25
CA LEU A 650 -15.95 2.72 -59.49
C LEU A 650 -14.91 2.99 -60.59
N PHE A 651 -13.68 3.39 -60.23
CA PHE A 651 -12.60 3.56 -61.19
C PHE A 651 -12.17 2.22 -61.83
N GLN A 652 -12.09 1.15 -61.03
CA GLN A 652 -11.86 -0.20 -61.55
C GLN A 652 -13.03 -0.68 -62.40
N THR A 653 -14.28 -0.39 -62.01
CA THR A 653 -15.48 -0.69 -62.80
C THR A 653 -15.40 -0.12 -64.22
N LEU A 654 -15.06 1.16 -64.36
CA LEU A 654 -14.99 1.81 -65.67
C LEU A 654 -13.93 1.21 -66.59
N VAL A 655 -12.79 0.79 -66.04
CA VAL A 655 -11.74 0.09 -66.80
C VAL A 655 -12.19 -1.31 -67.20
N LEU A 656 -12.76 -2.08 -66.26
CA LEU A 656 -13.19 -3.46 -66.51
C LEU A 656 -14.35 -3.56 -67.50
N LEU A 657 -15.23 -2.56 -67.54
CA LEU A 657 -16.35 -2.54 -68.50
C LEU A 657 -15.89 -2.38 -69.96
N MET A 658 -14.71 -1.80 -70.22
CA MET A 658 -14.16 -1.70 -71.59
C MET A 658 -13.89 -3.07 -72.21
N PHE A 659 -13.52 -4.07 -71.39
CA PHE A 659 -13.23 -5.43 -71.84
C PHE A 659 -14.47 -6.24 -72.29
N ASN A 660 -15.67 -5.64 -72.27
CA ASN A 660 -16.84 -6.21 -72.95
C ASN A 660 -16.89 -5.87 -74.45
N GLU A 661 -16.09 -4.89 -74.92
CA GLU A 661 -16.09 -4.38 -76.30
C GLU A 661 -14.76 -4.62 -77.04
N GLY A 662 -13.73 -5.16 -76.36
CA GLY A 662 -12.45 -5.54 -76.95
C GLY A 662 -11.50 -6.16 -75.92
N ASP A 663 -10.50 -6.92 -76.38
CA ASP A 663 -9.65 -7.75 -75.50
C ASP A 663 -8.40 -7.02 -74.96
N ASP A 664 -7.84 -6.09 -75.73
CA ASP A 664 -6.61 -5.35 -75.41
C ASP A 664 -6.80 -3.83 -75.57
N PHE A 665 -6.29 -3.05 -74.61
CA PHE A 665 -6.31 -1.58 -74.66
C PHE A 665 -5.00 -0.96 -74.17
N SER A 666 -4.51 0.05 -74.87
CA SER A 666 -3.38 0.87 -74.40
C SER A 666 -3.77 1.82 -73.27
N LEU A 667 -2.78 2.28 -72.49
CA LEU A 667 -3.01 3.17 -71.35
C LEU A 667 -3.69 4.50 -71.74
N ASP A 668 -3.38 5.03 -72.93
CA ASP A 668 -3.97 6.28 -73.42
C ASP A 668 -5.41 6.08 -73.95
N GLU A 669 -5.74 4.90 -74.50
CA GLU A 669 -7.13 4.53 -74.84
C GLU A 669 -7.99 4.41 -73.58
N VAL A 670 -7.50 3.68 -72.55
CA VAL A 670 -8.18 3.58 -71.25
C VAL A 670 -8.36 4.95 -70.61
N ARG A 671 -7.35 5.82 -70.67
CA ARG A 671 -7.44 7.20 -70.16
C ARG A 671 -8.50 8.02 -70.90
N THR A 672 -8.56 7.91 -72.23
CA THR A 672 -9.50 8.66 -73.07
C THR A 672 -10.93 8.17 -72.88
N ALA A 673 -11.14 6.85 -72.86
CA ALA A 673 -12.44 6.24 -72.66
C ALA A 673 -13.01 6.54 -71.26
N THR A 674 -12.23 6.38 -70.18
CA THR A 674 -12.72 6.51 -68.79
C THR A 674 -12.67 7.94 -68.23
N GLY A 675 -11.86 8.82 -68.80
CA GLY A 675 -11.59 10.17 -68.27
C GLY A 675 -10.62 10.22 -67.06
N ILE A 676 -10.06 9.08 -66.64
CA ILE A 676 -9.27 9.00 -65.40
C ILE A 676 -7.85 9.57 -65.61
N GLY A 677 -7.64 10.83 -65.23
CA GLY A 677 -6.36 11.54 -65.43
C GLY A 677 -5.15 11.04 -64.62
N TYR A 678 -5.36 10.23 -63.57
CA TYR A 678 -4.31 9.77 -62.65
C TYR A 678 -4.24 8.24 -62.51
N LEU A 679 -4.33 7.51 -63.63
CA LEU A 679 -4.27 6.03 -63.63
C LEU A 679 -3.10 5.51 -62.76
N LYS A 680 -1.86 5.98 -62.93
CA LYS A 680 -0.69 5.53 -62.14
C LYS A 680 -0.88 5.44 -60.62
N LYS A 681 -1.78 6.23 -59.99
CA LYS A 681 -1.99 6.21 -58.54
C LYS A 681 -2.98 5.13 -58.08
N LEU A 682 -3.95 4.78 -58.93
CA LEU A 682 -4.83 3.61 -58.76
C LEU A 682 -4.06 2.29 -58.78
N TRP A 683 -2.86 2.29 -59.38
CA TRP A 683 -2.05 1.08 -59.59
C TRP A 683 -1.02 0.87 -58.47
N THR A 684 -0.88 1.84 -57.54
CA THR A 684 0.09 1.79 -56.42
C THR A 684 -0.52 1.55 -55.04
N ASP A 685 -1.79 1.92 -54.81
CA ASP A 685 -2.44 1.71 -53.52
C ASP A 685 -3.11 0.32 -53.44
N SER A 686 -2.47 -0.59 -52.69
CA SER A 686 -2.98 -1.90 -52.21
C SER A 686 -3.31 -3.04 -53.21
N ASP A 687 -3.69 -2.78 -54.46
CA ASP A 687 -4.18 -3.84 -55.40
C ASP A 687 -3.11 -4.38 -56.39
N ALA A 688 -1.82 -4.12 -56.13
CA ALA A 688 -0.73 -4.45 -57.06
C ALA A 688 -0.57 -5.96 -57.34
N THR A 689 -1.01 -6.86 -56.45
CA THR A 689 -0.81 -8.31 -56.60
C THR A 689 -1.65 -8.98 -57.70
N TRP A 690 -2.74 -8.35 -58.13
CA TRP A 690 -3.55 -8.86 -59.25
C TRP A 690 -3.03 -8.32 -60.59
N TRP A 691 -2.96 -7.00 -60.76
CA TRP A 691 -2.55 -6.40 -62.05
C TRP A 691 -1.10 -6.69 -62.45
N THR A 692 -0.15 -6.79 -61.51
CA THR A 692 1.25 -7.16 -61.84
C THR A 692 1.38 -8.63 -62.29
N ARG A 693 0.33 -9.46 -62.13
CA ARG A 693 0.24 -10.79 -62.74
C ARG A 693 -0.46 -10.81 -64.11
N VAL A 694 -1.24 -9.78 -64.42
CA VAL A 694 -2.00 -9.64 -65.68
C VAL A 694 -1.18 -8.90 -66.74
N CYS A 695 -0.44 -7.85 -66.35
CA CYS A 695 0.25 -6.97 -67.31
C CYS A 695 1.77 -7.21 -67.45
N ASP A 696 2.41 -7.92 -66.51
CA ASP A 696 3.88 -7.93 -66.37
C ASP A 696 4.55 -9.24 -66.84
N LYS A 697 3.88 -9.98 -67.74
CA LYS A 697 4.45 -11.17 -68.42
C LYS A 697 3.92 -11.33 -69.85
N GLU A 698 4.83 -11.32 -70.82
CA GLU A 698 4.64 -11.77 -72.22
C GLU A 698 4.38 -13.30 -72.35
N GLU A 699 3.94 -13.98 -71.29
CA GLU A 699 3.76 -15.45 -71.23
C GLU A 699 2.31 -15.90 -70.96
N LEU A 700 1.34 -14.99 -70.83
CA LEU A 700 -0.08 -15.35 -70.57
C LEU A 700 -1.03 -15.19 -71.77
N ILE A 701 -0.49 -15.14 -73.00
CA ILE A 701 -1.25 -15.23 -74.26
C ILE A 701 -1.69 -16.70 -74.57
N GLN A 702 -1.55 -17.65 -73.61
CA GLN A 702 -1.97 -19.05 -73.79
C GLN A 702 -3.02 -19.55 -72.78
N PHE A 703 -3.54 -18.71 -71.88
CA PHE A 703 -4.64 -19.09 -70.98
C PHE A 703 -5.59 -17.91 -70.72
N TRP A 704 -6.32 -17.53 -71.78
CA TRP A 704 -7.57 -16.78 -71.78
C TRP A 704 -8.52 -17.45 -72.77
#